data_AF-A0A7V8AGP6-F1
#
_entry.id   AF-A0A7V8AGP6-F1
#
_cell.length_a   1.000
_cell.length_b   1.000
_cell.length_c   1.000
_cell.angle_alpha   90.00
_cell.angle_beta   90.00
_cell.angle_gamma   90.00
#
_symmetry.space_group_name_H-M   'P 1'
#
loop_
_entity.id
_entity.type
_entity.pdbx_description
1 polymer ?
#
loop_
_entity_poly.entity_id
_entity_poly.type
_entity_poly.pdbx_seq_one_letter_code
_entity_poly.pdbx_strand_id
1 'polypeptide(L)'
;MFRKDRLGGTLEGLKRIAGEDNVFTGEADILAYSYDAGSARARPDAVVRVDAADKVAPLVKLLYGAGVPFLPRLAGTNLSGGTIPLKGGVILNLSSLNKIRSIDTAAGVAVVEPGVVNLKLQEELAKAGFFYPPDPASQKVCTIGGNIGENAGGPLCLKYGVTADNVLGLTVVTPQGETLEISTDDPGPDLPGLFTGSEGTLGIAIYARLRILPLPKNIITAVCSFASVDDAMKAVAATIASGIVPRALEAMDRVSLDAAGGGGLELSDRTGAVLIIELDGNSRRDLEKEMAEIRAFAAAAGSLDFRETADNAEREVLWAARKGAYPALARLAPNVMVEDGAVPRPKLPRAAAEVRRILSDYKLTAGLLFHAGDGNLHPNVIYDERDIEETRRVRKAGHEILRACIDLGGTISGEHGVGVEKRLAMNWLYDRAELELFSRVKEALDPKDLANPDKIIPVSDRHARRKDAAPAARSAAASALITELKYRAAHGIKSRVKGLGTRLASPGGEAAGRDLDVSGLKSVVEIYGDNLTATFEAGIPLRTLRSELKAVGLEVPMPKLDGTLGGLIATKAWAGIRDLLLGLELALPDGTVCRLGGKSVKNVAGYDLTRLLCGSLGAYGVILSATIRLCPAGTGRHSPQSVPGALRPAGKSPRFPHAESRATGFVPSDIHRRLKKAFDPENLLNPWIYG
;
A
#
# COMPACT_ATOMS: atom_id res chain seq x y z
N MET A 1 36.47 1.34 -6.96
CA MET A 1 37.29 0.41 -7.77
C MET A 1 36.32 -0.42 -8.62
N PHE A 2 36.22 -0.09 -9.91
CA PHE A 2 35.22 -0.64 -10.83
C PHE A 2 35.55 -2.09 -11.20
N ARG A 3 34.63 -3.05 -10.97
CA ARG A 3 34.81 -4.43 -11.43
C ARG A 3 34.39 -4.50 -12.90
N LYS A 4 35.34 -4.30 -13.81
CA LYS A 4 35.13 -4.23 -15.27
C LYS A 4 34.62 -5.51 -15.96
N ASP A 5 34.26 -6.56 -15.22
CA ASP A 5 33.90 -7.86 -15.84
C ASP A 5 32.86 -8.69 -15.06
N ARG A 6 31.88 -8.05 -14.41
CA ARG A 6 30.81 -8.81 -13.71
C ARG A 6 29.87 -9.55 -14.65
N LEU A 7 29.67 -9.03 -15.86
CA LEU A 7 28.73 -9.62 -16.80
C LEU A 7 29.39 -10.76 -17.57
N GLY A 8 30.68 -10.70 -17.90
CA GLY A 8 31.38 -11.76 -18.64
C GLY A 8 30.57 -12.29 -19.83
N GLY A 9 30.44 -13.62 -19.95
CA GLY A 9 29.60 -14.27 -20.97
C GLY A 9 28.09 -14.01 -20.87
N THR A 10 27.60 -13.43 -19.76
CA THR A 10 26.20 -13.06 -19.58
C THR A 10 25.80 -11.95 -20.55
N LEU A 11 26.71 -11.03 -20.90
CA LEU A 11 26.41 -9.92 -21.81
C LEU A 11 25.95 -10.41 -23.19
N GLU A 12 26.64 -11.41 -23.75
CA GLU A 12 26.25 -12.03 -25.02
C GLU A 12 24.91 -12.78 -24.93
N GLY A 13 24.60 -13.34 -23.76
CA GLY A 13 23.28 -13.91 -23.48
C GLY A 13 22.18 -12.84 -23.48
N LEU A 14 22.43 -11.69 -22.85
CA LEU A 14 21.50 -10.55 -22.84
C LEU A 14 21.24 -10.05 -24.26
N LYS A 15 22.29 -9.85 -25.06
CA LYS A 15 22.17 -9.41 -26.46
C LYS A 15 21.37 -10.41 -27.30
N ARG A 16 21.58 -11.71 -27.10
CA ARG A 16 20.84 -12.75 -27.83
C ARG A 16 19.34 -12.78 -27.51
N ILE A 17 18.98 -12.52 -26.25
CA ILE A 17 17.58 -12.55 -25.81
C ILE A 17 16.87 -11.22 -26.10
N ALA A 18 17.50 -10.10 -25.75
CA ALA A 18 16.90 -8.77 -25.88
C ALA A 18 16.99 -8.22 -27.30
N GLY A 19 18.03 -8.60 -28.05
CA GLY A 19 18.52 -7.91 -29.25
C GLY A 19 19.69 -7.00 -28.90
N GLU A 20 20.68 -6.89 -29.78
CA GLU A 20 21.90 -6.11 -29.52
C GLU A 20 21.60 -4.63 -29.26
N ASP A 21 20.70 -4.04 -30.05
CA ASP A 21 20.27 -2.63 -29.92
C ASP A 21 19.45 -2.32 -28.65
N ASN A 22 19.16 -3.35 -27.85
CA ASN A 22 18.40 -3.23 -26.62
C ASN A 22 19.28 -3.38 -25.35
N VAL A 23 20.59 -3.59 -25.50
CA VAL A 23 21.53 -3.75 -24.38
C VAL A 23 22.52 -2.59 -24.33
N PHE A 24 22.40 -1.76 -23.30
CA PHE A 24 23.21 -0.56 -23.12
C PHE A 24 24.24 -0.74 -22.01
N THR A 25 25.50 -0.55 -22.35
CA THR A 25 26.64 -0.59 -21.42
C THR A 25 27.51 0.68 -21.52
N GLY A 26 27.15 1.62 -22.40
CA GLY A 26 27.83 2.89 -22.56
C GLY A 26 27.70 3.76 -21.32
N GLU A 27 28.73 4.56 -21.05
CA GLU A 27 28.83 5.38 -19.83
C GLU A 27 27.67 6.37 -19.68
N ALA A 28 27.25 7.00 -20.78
CA ALA A 28 26.13 7.93 -20.81
C ALA A 28 24.80 7.21 -20.53
N ASP A 29 24.60 6.02 -21.11
CA ASP A 29 23.38 5.24 -20.92
C ASP A 29 23.24 4.83 -19.46
N ILE A 30 24.26 4.18 -18.88
CA ILE A 30 24.17 3.68 -17.51
C ILE A 30 24.06 4.81 -16.47
N LEU A 31 24.60 6.01 -16.75
CA LEU A 31 24.46 7.17 -15.88
C LEU A 31 23.02 7.71 -15.86
N ALA A 32 22.30 7.68 -16.98
CA ALA A 32 20.89 8.07 -17.03
C ALA A 32 19.97 7.17 -16.17
N TYR A 33 20.45 5.98 -15.82
CA TYR A 33 19.74 5.03 -14.95
C TYR A 33 20.36 4.91 -13.55
N SER A 34 21.31 5.79 -13.20
CA SER A 34 21.97 5.76 -11.88
C SER A 34 21.21 6.48 -10.77
N TYR A 35 20.07 7.09 -11.11
CA TYR A 35 19.25 7.91 -10.22
C TYR A 35 17.76 7.73 -10.52
N ASP A 36 16.90 8.03 -9.54
CA ASP A 36 15.47 8.27 -9.71
C ASP A 36 15.12 9.64 -9.14
N ALA A 37 13.85 9.92 -8.85
CA ALA A 37 13.45 11.20 -8.29
C ALA A 37 13.88 11.37 -6.82
N GLY A 38 14.38 10.31 -6.16
CA GLY A 38 14.95 10.36 -4.82
C GLY A 38 16.39 10.91 -4.77
N SER A 39 17.06 10.75 -3.64
CA SER A 39 18.42 11.27 -3.42
C SER A 39 19.51 10.22 -3.66
N ALA A 40 19.19 8.94 -3.48
CA ALA A 40 20.13 7.85 -3.68
C ALA A 40 20.65 7.74 -5.12
N ARG A 41 21.93 7.35 -5.27
CA ARG A 41 22.61 7.18 -6.56
C ARG A 41 23.46 5.91 -6.55
N ALA A 42 23.40 5.11 -7.60
CA ALA A 42 24.30 3.96 -7.81
C ALA A 42 24.32 3.57 -9.29
N ARG A 43 25.42 3.00 -9.78
CA ARG A 43 25.59 2.68 -11.21
C ARG A 43 25.23 1.23 -11.51
N PRO A 44 24.44 0.93 -12.56
CA PRO A 44 24.28 -0.43 -13.05
C PRO A 44 25.49 -0.88 -13.86
N ASP A 45 25.62 -2.20 -14.06
CA ASP A 45 26.59 -2.81 -14.97
C ASP A 45 26.07 -2.85 -16.42
N ALA A 46 24.74 -2.94 -16.62
CA ALA A 46 24.07 -2.76 -17.92
C ALA A 46 22.60 -2.34 -17.75
N VAL A 47 22.03 -1.78 -18.81
CA VAL A 47 20.59 -1.53 -18.93
C VAL A 47 20.05 -2.30 -20.13
N VAL A 48 18.97 -3.04 -19.93
CA VAL A 48 18.31 -3.80 -21.00
C VAL A 48 16.91 -3.24 -21.21
N ARG A 49 16.65 -2.70 -22.39
CA ARG A 49 15.28 -2.34 -22.80
C ARG A 49 14.53 -3.61 -23.19
N VAL A 50 13.38 -3.84 -22.56
CA VAL A 50 12.54 -4.99 -22.85
C VAL A 50 11.33 -4.54 -23.66
N ASP A 51 11.29 -4.94 -24.92
CA ASP A 51 10.26 -4.57 -25.90
C ASP A 51 9.15 -5.62 -26.07
N ALA A 52 9.30 -6.81 -25.45
CA ALA A 52 8.31 -7.87 -25.44
C ALA A 52 8.28 -8.61 -24.09
N ALA A 53 7.08 -8.90 -23.58
CA ALA A 53 6.89 -9.47 -22.25
C ALA A 53 7.47 -10.89 -22.12
N ASP A 54 7.47 -11.67 -23.20
CA ASP A 54 8.01 -13.03 -23.27
C ASP A 54 9.54 -13.08 -23.12
N LYS A 55 10.25 -11.95 -23.33
CA LYS A 55 11.69 -11.83 -23.08
C LYS A 55 12.05 -11.69 -21.59
N VAL A 56 11.11 -11.28 -20.72
CA VAL A 56 11.40 -11.01 -19.30
C VAL A 56 11.85 -12.28 -18.57
N ALA A 57 11.11 -13.39 -18.70
CA ALA A 57 11.44 -14.65 -18.03
C ALA A 57 12.81 -15.22 -18.45
N PRO A 58 13.15 -15.32 -19.76
CA PRO A 58 14.48 -15.73 -20.21
C PRO A 58 15.60 -14.82 -19.70
N LEU A 59 15.41 -13.49 -19.68
CA LEU A 59 16.41 -12.53 -19.16
C LEU A 59 16.64 -12.75 -17.66
N VAL A 60 15.57 -12.85 -16.87
CA VAL A 60 15.65 -13.09 -15.43
C VAL A 60 16.32 -14.44 -15.14
N LYS A 61 15.95 -15.49 -15.86
CA LYS A 61 16.56 -16.82 -15.71
C LYS A 61 18.06 -16.81 -15.99
N LEU A 62 18.50 -16.10 -17.03
CA LEU A 62 19.92 -15.91 -17.35
C LEU A 62 20.65 -15.20 -16.21
N LEU A 63 20.13 -14.06 -15.75
CA LEU A 63 20.74 -13.24 -14.70
C LEU A 63 20.82 -13.99 -13.36
N TYR A 64 19.73 -14.65 -12.98
CA TYR A 64 19.66 -15.46 -11.76
C TYR A 64 20.59 -16.67 -11.81
N GLY A 65 20.74 -17.31 -12.98
CA GLY A 65 21.68 -18.39 -13.23
C GLY A 65 23.13 -17.94 -13.08
N ALA A 66 23.45 -16.75 -13.60
CA ALA A 66 24.79 -16.15 -13.53
C ALA A 66 25.13 -15.50 -12.18
N GLY A 67 24.18 -15.41 -11.24
CA GLY A 67 24.40 -14.75 -9.96
C GLY A 67 24.51 -13.22 -10.08
N VAL A 68 23.92 -12.64 -11.13
CA VAL A 68 23.94 -11.21 -11.40
C VAL A 68 22.69 -10.56 -10.81
N PRO A 69 22.81 -9.56 -9.92
CA PRO A 69 21.67 -8.82 -9.43
C PRO A 69 20.91 -8.13 -10.57
N PHE A 70 19.61 -8.00 -10.44
CA PHE A 70 18.77 -7.35 -11.42
C PHE A 70 17.61 -6.62 -10.77
N LEU A 71 17.08 -5.60 -11.44
CA LEU A 71 15.88 -4.90 -10.96
C LEU A 71 15.03 -4.41 -12.13
N PRO A 72 13.69 -4.43 -12.00
CA PRO A 72 12.81 -3.81 -12.97
C PRO A 72 12.86 -2.28 -12.82
N ARG A 73 12.79 -1.58 -13.94
CA ARG A 73 12.59 -0.12 -13.96
C ARG A 73 11.59 0.27 -15.03
N LEU A 74 10.84 1.32 -14.74
CA LEU A 74 9.87 1.95 -15.64
C LEU A 74 10.26 3.42 -15.80
N ALA A 75 9.34 4.36 -15.56
CA ALA A 75 9.61 5.79 -15.68
C ALA A 75 10.63 6.36 -14.67
N GLY A 76 10.93 5.65 -13.58
CA GLY A 76 11.90 6.11 -12.57
C GLY A 76 11.44 7.32 -11.74
N THR A 77 10.12 7.51 -11.60
CA THR A 77 9.53 8.64 -10.86
C THR A 77 9.39 8.39 -9.36
N ASN A 78 9.84 7.25 -8.83
CA ASN A 78 9.76 6.96 -7.39
C ASN A 78 10.73 7.86 -6.60
N LEU A 79 10.38 8.10 -5.34
CA LEU A 79 11.14 8.93 -4.40
C LEU A 79 11.84 8.10 -3.31
N SER A 80 11.68 6.77 -3.34
CA SER A 80 12.19 5.84 -2.33
C SER A 80 13.59 5.31 -2.63
N GLY A 81 14.12 5.54 -3.83
CA GLY A 81 15.33 4.88 -4.29
C GLY A 81 15.10 3.43 -4.72
N GLY A 82 13.84 3.01 -4.92
CA GLY A 82 13.47 1.64 -5.27
C GLY A 82 14.10 1.15 -6.57
N THR A 83 14.46 2.08 -7.47
CA THR A 83 15.09 1.77 -8.77
C THR A 83 16.61 1.96 -8.81
N ILE A 84 17.25 2.16 -7.65
CA ILE A 84 18.69 2.38 -7.55
C ILE A 84 19.45 1.03 -7.48
N PRO A 85 20.40 0.76 -8.40
CA PRO A 85 21.16 -0.50 -8.44
C PRO A 85 22.30 -0.51 -7.41
N LEU A 86 21.97 -0.55 -6.10
CA LEU A 86 22.96 -0.52 -5.01
C LEU A 86 24.05 -1.60 -5.12
N LYS A 87 23.70 -2.77 -5.66
CA LYS A 87 24.65 -3.87 -5.89
C LYS A 87 25.22 -3.89 -7.32
N GLY A 88 24.98 -2.86 -8.14
CA GLY A 88 25.22 -2.90 -9.58
C GLY A 88 24.21 -3.82 -10.27
N GLY A 89 24.67 -4.59 -11.26
CA GLY A 89 23.87 -5.56 -11.97
C GLY A 89 23.09 -4.96 -13.14
N VAL A 90 21.99 -5.59 -13.52
CA VAL A 90 21.26 -5.25 -14.75
C VAL A 90 19.91 -4.62 -14.43
N ILE A 91 19.68 -3.44 -14.98
CA ILE A 91 18.34 -2.81 -14.97
C ILE A 91 17.55 -3.34 -16.17
N LEU A 92 16.38 -3.92 -15.91
CA LEU A 92 15.42 -4.32 -16.92
C LEU A 92 14.41 -3.19 -17.11
N ASN A 93 14.57 -2.37 -18.14
CA ASN A 93 13.65 -1.29 -18.46
C ASN A 93 12.42 -1.82 -19.22
N LEU A 94 11.27 -1.85 -18.54
CA LEU A 94 10.01 -2.40 -19.05
C LEU A 94 9.09 -1.33 -19.67
N SER A 95 9.55 -0.08 -19.82
CA SER A 95 8.73 1.05 -20.27
C SER A 95 8.15 0.87 -21.68
N SER A 96 8.74 -0.02 -22.48
CA SER A 96 8.24 -0.35 -23.83
C SER A 96 7.05 -1.32 -23.82
N LEU A 97 6.79 -2.00 -22.69
CA LEU A 97 5.59 -2.81 -22.49
C LEU A 97 4.43 -1.90 -22.08
N ASN A 98 3.86 -1.14 -23.02
CA ASN A 98 2.94 -0.03 -22.73
C ASN A 98 1.57 -0.15 -23.41
N LYS A 99 1.12 -1.37 -23.70
CA LYS A 99 -0.18 -1.62 -24.32
C LYS A 99 -1.29 -1.81 -23.29
N ILE A 100 -2.42 -1.17 -23.54
CA ILE A 100 -3.71 -1.53 -22.94
C ILE A 100 -4.24 -2.71 -23.76
N ARG A 101 -4.32 -3.89 -23.14
CA ARG A 101 -4.61 -5.16 -23.83
C ARG A 101 -6.11 -5.36 -24.04
N SER A 102 -6.92 -5.01 -23.04
CA SER A 102 -8.38 -5.07 -23.12
C SER A 102 -9.04 -4.19 -22.06
N ILE A 103 -10.23 -3.69 -22.37
CA ILE A 103 -11.14 -3.02 -21.43
C ILE A 103 -12.48 -3.75 -21.51
N ASP A 104 -12.92 -4.33 -20.39
CA ASP A 104 -14.21 -5.00 -20.24
C ASP A 104 -15.05 -4.22 -19.22
N THR A 105 -15.91 -3.35 -19.73
CA THR A 105 -16.78 -2.48 -18.92
C THR A 105 -17.89 -3.25 -18.21
N ALA A 106 -18.31 -4.40 -18.74
CA ALA A 106 -19.31 -5.25 -18.10
C ALA A 106 -18.72 -5.99 -16.88
N ALA A 107 -17.46 -6.41 -16.98
CA ALA A 107 -16.72 -7.00 -15.86
C ALA A 107 -16.13 -5.96 -14.90
N GLY A 108 -16.03 -4.68 -15.31
CA GLY A 108 -15.34 -3.65 -14.53
C GLY A 108 -13.83 -3.90 -14.46
N VAL A 109 -13.24 -4.37 -15.56
CA VAL A 109 -11.83 -4.80 -15.63
C VAL A 109 -11.08 -4.18 -16.80
N ALA A 110 -9.84 -3.76 -16.57
CA ALA A 110 -8.86 -3.49 -17.62
C ALA A 110 -7.64 -4.41 -17.49
N VAL A 111 -7.09 -4.88 -18.60
CA VAL A 111 -5.82 -5.64 -18.63
C VAL A 111 -4.77 -4.80 -19.34
N VAL A 112 -3.64 -4.58 -18.68
CA VAL A 112 -2.60 -3.64 -19.13
C VAL A 112 -1.19 -4.19 -18.94
N GLU A 113 -0.26 -3.72 -19.76
CA GLU A 113 1.18 -3.91 -19.57
C GLU A 113 1.75 -2.87 -18.58
N PRO A 114 2.89 -3.13 -17.89
CA PRO A 114 3.38 -2.30 -16.79
C PRO A 114 3.87 -0.90 -17.20
N GLY A 115 4.22 -0.70 -18.47
CA GLY A 115 4.67 0.57 -19.05
C GLY A 115 3.54 1.50 -19.48
N VAL A 116 2.27 1.11 -19.31
CA VAL A 116 1.13 2.02 -19.58
C VAL A 116 1.22 3.20 -18.61
N VAL A 117 1.31 4.43 -19.13
CA VAL A 117 1.27 5.66 -18.33
C VAL A 117 -0.12 5.78 -17.68
N ASN A 118 -0.16 6.11 -16.39
CA ASN A 118 -1.41 6.14 -15.61
C ASN A 118 -2.45 7.07 -16.27
N LEU A 119 -2.08 8.31 -16.59
CA LEU A 119 -3.00 9.27 -17.22
C LEU A 119 -3.52 8.77 -18.58
N LYS A 120 -2.70 8.09 -19.38
CA LYS A 120 -3.14 7.50 -20.65
C LYS A 120 -4.21 6.43 -20.43
N LEU A 121 -4.08 5.61 -19.38
CA LEU A 121 -5.13 4.66 -19.02
C LEU A 121 -6.42 5.39 -18.62
N GLN A 122 -6.32 6.45 -17.81
CA GLN A 122 -7.48 7.26 -17.42
C GLN A 122 -8.22 7.83 -18.62
N GLU A 123 -7.49 8.42 -19.58
CA GLU A 123 -8.05 9.01 -20.80
C GLU A 123 -8.76 7.96 -21.67
N GLU A 124 -8.20 6.76 -21.82
CA GLU A 124 -8.85 5.68 -22.57
C GLU A 124 -10.09 5.13 -21.86
N LEU A 125 -10.05 4.99 -20.53
CA LEU A 125 -11.21 4.54 -19.75
C LEU A 125 -12.35 5.57 -19.76
N ALA A 126 -12.02 6.86 -19.71
CA ALA A 126 -13.01 7.93 -19.71
C ALA A 126 -13.88 7.92 -20.97
N LYS A 127 -13.30 7.58 -22.13
CA LYS A 127 -14.05 7.40 -23.39
C LYS A 127 -15.15 6.33 -23.29
N ALA A 128 -14.94 5.34 -22.43
CA ALA A 128 -15.91 4.27 -22.16
C ALA A 128 -16.84 4.58 -20.96
N GLY A 129 -16.69 5.73 -20.30
CA GLY A 129 -17.46 6.09 -19.10
C GLY A 129 -16.92 5.48 -17.80
N PHE A 130 -15.63 5.12 -17.75
CA PHE A 130 -14.98 4.49 -16.59
C PHE A 130 -13.72 5.27 -16.16
N PHE A 131 -13.18 4.93 -14.99
CA PHE A 131 -11.87 5.39 -14.52
C PHE A 131 -11.16 4.32 -13.70
N TYR A 132 -9.83 4.44 -13.59
CA TYR A 132 -9.00 3.65 -12.69
C TYR A 132 -8.74 4.48 -11.43
N PRO A 133 -9.05 4.01 -10.21
CA PRO A 133 -9.06 4.92 -9.07
C PRO A 133 -7.72 5.52 -8.63
N PRO A 134 -6.59 4.76 -8.57
CA PRO A 134 -5.30 5.34 -8.19
C PRO A 134 -4.84 6.45 -9.13
N ASP A 135 -4.67 7.66 -8.59
CA ASP A 135 -4.33 8.88 -9.32
C ASP A 135 -3.10 9.63 -8.76
N PRO A 136 -1.91 8.99 -8.72
CA PRO A 136 -0.70 9.62 -8.16
C PRO A 136 -0.45 11.01 -8.78
N ALA A 137 0.14 11.94 -8.00
CA ALA A 137 0.45 13.28 -8.52
C ALA A 137 1.32 13.24 -9.80
N SER A 138 2.15 12.20 -9.93
CA SER A 138 3.00 11.93 -11.10
C SER A 138 2.29 11.23 -12.26
N GLN A 139 0.96 11.07 -12.27
CA GLN A 139 0.18 10.31 -13.26
C GLN A 139 0.45 10.64 -14.75
N LYS A 140 0.96 11.84 -15.04
CA LYS A 140 1.39 12.26 -16.38
C LYS A 140 2.62 11.49 -16.89
N VAL A 141 3.39 10.88 -16.00
CA VAL A 141 4.68 10.24 -16.28
C VAL A 141 4.78 8.84 -15.67
N CYS A 142 4.26 8.63 -14.45
CA CYS A 142 4.32 7.32 -13.81
C CYS A 142 3.47 6.29 -14.56
N THR A 143 3.89 5.03 -14.47
CA THR A 143 3.25 3.92 -15.19
C THR A 143 2.63 2.93 -14.20
N ILE A 144 1.69 2.12 -14.70
CA ILE A 144 0.95 1.14 -13.88
C ILE A 144 1.88 0.20 -13.13
N GLY A 145 2.94 -0.30 -13.75
CA GLY A 145 3.91 -1.17 -13.07
C GLY A 145 4.67 -0.47 -11.95
N GLY A 146 4.91 0.84 -12.07
CA GLY A 146 5.50 1.65 -11.01
C GLY A 146 4.51 1.88 -9.87
N ASN A 147 3.24 2.10 -10.21
CA ASN A 147 2.16 2.17 -9.22
C ASN A 147 2.04 0.86 -8.44
N ILE A 148 2.14 -0.28 -9.11
CA ILE A 148 2.16 -1.60 -8.47
C ILE A 148 3.41 -1.77 -7.61
N GLY A 149 4.59 -1.38 -8.10
CA GLY A 149 5.86 -1.50 -7.38
C GLY A 149 5.87 -0.76 -6.05
N GLU A 150 5.38 0.47 -6.01
CA GLU A 150 5.36 1.32 -4.81
C GLU A 150 4.05 1.19 -3.99
N ASN A 151 3.08 0.40 -4.46
CA ASN A 151 1.69 0.42 -3.98
C ASN A 151 1.12 1.85 -3.94
N ALA A 152 1.31 2.59 -5.03
CA ALA A 152 1.09 4.03 -5.09
C ALA A 152 -0.35 4.42 -4.70
N GLY A 153 -0.43 5.59 -4.08
CA GLY A 153 -1.68 6.24 -3.71
C GLY A 153 -2.01 7.44 -4.61
N GLY A 154 -2.74 8.40 -4.05
CA GLY A 154 -3.16 9.64 -4.66
C GLY A 154 -4.37 10.22 -3.91
N PRO A 155 -4.86 11.41 -4.32
CA PRO A 155 -6.01 12.06 -3.69
C PRO A 155 -7.26 11.18 -3.60
N LEU A 156 -7.51 10.32 -4.59
CA LEU A 156 -8.70 9.47 -4.62
C LEU A 156 -8.64 8.27 -3.66
N CYS A 157 -7.49 8.00 -3.05
CA CYS A 157 -7.30 6.84 -2.16
C CYS A 157 -8.16 6.91 -0.90
N LEU A 158 -8.53 8.11 -0.44
CA LEU A 158 -9.43 8.30 0.68
C LEU A 158 -10.70 7.45 0.54
N LYS A 159 -11.33 7.53 -0.63
CA LYS A 159 -12.54 6.76 -0.93
C LYS A 159 -12.19 5.42 -1.55
N TYR A 160 -11.28 5.37 -2.51
CA TYR A 160 -11.10 4.22 -3.41
C TYR A 160 -9.92 3.29 -3.10
N GLY A 161 -9.15 3.57 -2.05
CA GLY A 161 -7.98 2.79 -1.67
C GLY A 161 -6.77 3.00 -2.60
N VAL A 162 -5.68 2.32 -2.27
CA VAL A 162 -4.39 2.41 -2.98
C VAL A 162 -4.34 1.41 -4.14
N THR A 163 -3.18 1.30 -4.80
CA THR A 163 -3.01 0.38 -5.93
C THR A 163 -3.39 -1.07 -5.60
N ALA A 164 -3.01 -1.60 -4.42
CA ALA A 164 -3.32 -2.97 -4.00
C ALA A 164 -4.83 -3.28 -3.89
N ASP A 165 -5.66 -2.27 -3.58
CA ASP A 165 -7.12 -2.40 -3.54
C ASP A 165 -7.73 -2.53 -4.95
N ASN A 166 -7.01 -2.03 -5.96
CA ASN A 166 -7.45 -1.93 -7.34
C ASN A 166 -6.74 -2.91 -8.29
N VAL A 167 -5.79 -3.71 -7.80
CA VAL A 167 -5.19 -4.85 -8.51
C VAL A 167 -6.01 -6.11 -8.22
N LEU A 168 -6.58 -6.70 -9.27
CA LEU A 168 -7.37 -7.94 -9.20
C LEU A 168 -6.53 -9.18 -9.53
N GLY A 169 -5.41 -9.01 -10.23
CA GLY A 169 -4.50 -10.09 -10.58
C GLY A 169 -3.27 -9.58 -11.31
N LEU A 170 -2.21 -10.38 -11.29
CA LEU A 170 -0.92 -10.07 -11.91
C LEU A 170 -0.41 -11.31 -12.65
N THR A 171 0.30 -11.06 -13.75
CA THR A 171 1.25 -12.04 -14.30
C THR A 171 2.64 -11.57 -13.90
N VAL A 172 3.37 -12.39 -13.16
CA VAL A 172 4.65 -12.05 -12.55
C VAL A 172 5.74 -13.02 -12.99
N VAL A 173 6.93 -12.50 -13.29
CA VAL A 173 8.15 -13.31 -13.42
C VAL A 173 8.85 -13.36 -12.06
N THR A 174 9.00 -14.55 -11.50
CA THR A 174 9.66 -14.78 -10.21
C THR A 174 11.18 -14.54 -10.32
N PRO A 175 11.90 -14.40 -9.20
CA PRO A 175 13.35 -14.22 -9.22
C PRO A 175 14.09 -15.35 -9.93
N GLN A 176 13.53 -16.57 -9.93
CA GLN A 176 14.08 -17.74 -10.63
C GLN A 176 13.80 -17.76 -12.14
N GLY A 177 12.97 -16.82 -12.64
CA GLY A 177 12.59 -16.73 -14.06
C GLY A 177 11.36 -17.55 -14.44
N GLU A 178 10.53 -17.94 -13.48
CA GLU A 178 9.26 -18.63 -13.73
C GLU A 178 8.13 -17.60 -13.90
N THR A 179 7.17 -17.87 -14.79
CA THR A 179 5.99 -17.02 -14.95
C THR A 179 4.85 -17.57 -14.10
N LEU A 180 4.28 -16.72 -13.26
CA LEU A 180 3.17 -17.03 -12.36
C LEU A 180 1.99 -16.11 -12.67
N GLU A 181 0.80 -16.68 -12.79
CA GLU A 181 -0.45 -15.93 -12.83
C GLU A 181 -1.12 -16.04 -11.45
N ILE A 182 -1.47 -14.88 -10.89
CA ILE A 182 -2.07 -14.76 -9.56
C ILE A 182 -3.29 -13.86 -9.60
N SER A 183 -4.30 -14.19 -8.79
CA SER A 183 -5.58 -13.51 -8.76
C SER A 183 -6.10 -13.35 -7.34
N THR A 184 -6.79 -12.24 -7.07
CA THR A 184 -7.47 -12.04 -5.78
C THR A 184 -8.60 -13.05 -5.58
N ASP A 185 -9.11 -13.61 -6.69
CA ASP A 185 -10.13 -14.65 -6.73
C ASP A 185 -9.60 -16.06 -6.42
N ASP A 186 -8.27 -16.22 -6.31
CA ASP A 186 -7.68 -17.51 -5.96
C ASP A 186 -8.10 -17.91 -4.52
N PRO A 187 -8.45 -19.19 -4.29
CA PRO A 187 -8.96 -19.64 -3.00
C PRO A 187 -7.91 -19.66 -1.88
N GLY A 188 -6.63 -19.51 -2.21
CA GLY A 188 -5.50 -19.51 -1.27
C GLY A 188 -5.12 -18.12 -0.75
N PRO A 189 -3.92 -17.98 -0.16
CA PRO A 189 -3.31 -16.70 0.23
C PRO A 189 -3.40 -15.62 -0.86
N ASP A 190 -3.54 -14.35 -0.48
CA ASP A 190 -3.55 -13.22 -1.41
C ASP A 190 -2.15 -12.87 -1.90
N LEU A 191 -1.72 -13.55 -2.97
CA LEU A 191 -0.44 -13.26 -3.62
C LEU A 191 -0.44 -11.88 -4.33
N PRO A 192 -1.49 -11.41 -5.03
CA PRO A 192 -1.47 -10.08 -5.64
C PRO A 192 -1.16 -8.96 -4.65
N GLY A 193 -1.70 -9.05 -3.42
CA GLY A 193 -1.36 -8.14 -2.32
C GLY A 193 0.13 -8.19 -1.97
N LEU A 194 0.70 -9.38 -1.80
CA LEU A 194 2.13 -9.56 -1.49
C LEU A 194 3.07 -8.97 -2.55
N PHE A 195 2.76 -9.12 -3.84
CA PHE A 195 3.59 -8.61 -4.93
C PHE A 195 3.44 -7.09 -5.15
N THR A 196 2.28 -6.52 -4.80
CA THR A 196 2.05 -5.07 -4.88
C THR A 196 2.75 -4.37 -3.70
N GLY A 197 3.54 -3.34 -3.95
CA GLY A 197 4.39 -2.71 -2.93
C GLY A 197 5.69 -3.45 -2.65
N SER A 198 5.98 -4.54 -3.38
CA SER A 198 7.23 -5.29 -3.21
C SER A 198 8.45 -4.60 -3.83
N GLU A 199 8.27 -3.47 -4.53
CA GLU A 199 9.34 -2.70 -5.18
C GLU A 199 10.25 -3.56 -6.08
N GLY A 200 9.71 -4.62 -6.69
CA GLY A 200 10.46 -5.53 -7.55
C GLY A 200 11.41 -6.48 -6.81
N THR A 201 11.37 -6.55 -5.48
CA THR A 201 12.21 -7.46 -4.69
C THR A 201 11.69 -8.90 -4.71
N LEU A 202 10.39 -9.10 -4.94
CA LEU A 202 9.75 -10.42 -4.94
C LEU A 202 9.50 -10.97 -6.35
N GLY A 203 9.56 -10.14 -7.39
CA GLY A 203 9.32 -10.51 -8.78
C GLY A 203 9.01 -9.30 -9.66
N ILE A 204 8.76 -9.56 -10.95
CA ILE A 204 8.50 -8.53 -11.97
C ILE A 204 7.11 -8.72 -12.56
N ALA A 205 6.19 -7.77 -12.33
CA ALA A 205 4.88 -7.80 -12.98
C ALA A 205 4.99 -7.43 -14.47
N ILE A 206 4.49 -8.30 -15.35
CA ILE A 206 4.50 -8.12 -16.81
C ILE A 206 3.10 -7.89 -17.40
N TYR A 207 2.05 -8.24 -16.66
CA TYR A 207 0.66 -7.84 -16.94
C TYR A 207 -0.09 -7.58 -15.64
N ALA A 208 -1.04 -6.67 -15.67
CA ALA A 208 -1.93 -6.38 -14.54
C ALA A 208 -3.39 -6.38 -14.97
N ARG A 209 -4.23 -7.04 -14.16
CA ARG A 209 -5.68 -6.96 -14.22
C ARG A 209 -6.15 -5.96 -13.17
N LEU A 210 -6.70 -4.84 -13.62
CA LEU A 210 -7.08 -3.70 -12.80
C LEU A 210 -8.60 -3.61 -12.68
N ARG A 211 -9.07 -3.23 -11.49
CA ARG A 211 -10.46 -2.82 -11.27
C ARG A 211 -10.67 -1.43 -11.88
N ILE A 212 -11.72 -1.29 -12.68
CA ILE A 212 -12.17 0.00 -13.21
C ILE A 212 -13.60 0.26 -12.72
N LEU A 213 -13.91 1.52 -12.44
CA LEU A 213 -15.21 1.93 -11.89
C LEU A 213 -15.91 2.87 -12.87
N PRO A 214 -17.25 2.86 -12.95
CA PRO A 214 -17.98 3.86 -13.71
C PRO A 214 -17.64 5.27 -13.24
N LEU A 215 -17.54 6.23 -14.15
CA LEU A 215 -17.41 7.64 -13.79
C LEU A 215 -18.62 8.06 -12.92
N PRO A 216 -18.38 8.84 -11.86
CA PRO A 216 -19.47 9.32 -11.02
C PRO A 216 -20.37 10.27 -11.82
N LYS A 217 -21.69 10.20 -11.57
CA LYS A 217 -22.68 11.06 -12.23
C LYS A 217 -22.57 12.52 -11.83
N ASN A 218 -22.17 12.78 -10.59
CA ASN A 218 -22.03 14.12 -10.05
C ASN A 218 -20.72 14.22 -9.29
N ILE A 219 -20.04 15.35 -9.49
CA ILE A 219 -18.88 15.78 -8.71
C ILE A 219 -19.19 17.20 -8.24
N ILE A 220 -18.95 17.48 -6.96
CA ILE A 220 -18.98 18.84 -6.40
C ILE A 220 -17.62 19.10 -5.76
N THR A 221 -16.97 20.17 -6.18
CA THR A 221 -15.66 20.58 -5.67
C THR A 221 -15.79 21.92 -4.97
N ALA A 222 -15.17 22.03 -3.80
CA ALA A 222 -15.07 23.26 -3.05
C ALA A 222 -13.62 23.50 -2.62
N VAL A 223 -13.30 24.76 -2.40
CA VAL A 223 -12.06 25.20 -1.76
C VAL A 223 -12.41 26.05 -0.55
N CYS A 224 -11.70 25.81 0.54
CA CYS A 224 -11.88 26.52 1.79
C CYS A 224 -10.51 27.05 2.25
N SER A 225 -10.45 28.31 2.64
CA SER A 225 -9.21 28.93 3.12
C SER A 225 -9.21 29.12 4.63
N PHE A 226 -8.04 28.99 5.24
CA PHE A 226 -7.84 29.05 6.69
C PHE A 226 -6.65 29.93 7.04
N ALA A 227 -6.65 30.48 8.25
CA ALA A 227 -5.51 31.23 8.77
C ALA A 227 -4.30 30.32 9.06
N SER A 228 -4.52 29.02 9.29
CA SER A 228 -3.46 28.06 9.59
C SER A 228 -3.77 26.66 9.07
N VAL A 229 -2.72 25.84 8.89
CA VAL A 229 -2.86 24.41 8.58
C VAL A 229 -3.63 23.69 9.68
N ASP A 230 -3.40 24.03 10.96
CA ASP A 230 -4.06 23.37 12.09
C ASP A 230 -5.59 23.52 12.02
N ASP A 231 -6.08 24.70 11.64
CA ASP A 231 -7.51 24.95 11.49
C ASP A 231 -8.11 24.15 10.33
N ALA A 232 -7.40 24.05 9.20
CA ALA A 232 -7.79 23.15 8.11
C ALA A 232 -7.85 21.69 8.59
N MET A 233 -6.89 21.23 9.40
CA MET A 233 -6.87 19.86 9.92
C MET A 233 -8.01 19.59 10.92
N LYS A 234 -8.47 20.59 11.68
CA LYS A 234 -9.68 20.47 12.54
C LYS A 234 -10.94 20.24 11.70
N ALA A 235 -11.10 20.99 10.60
CA ALA A 235 -12.22 20.79 9.67
C ALA A 235 -12.21 19.37 9.08
N VAL A 236 -11.03 18.89 8.66
CA VAL A 236 -10.84 17.52 8.17
C VAL A 236 -11.27 16.48 9.19
N ALA A 237 -10.79 16.59 10.43
CA ALA A 237 -11.15 15.66 11.50
C ALA A 237 -12.66 15.64 11.76
N ALA A 238 -13.31 16.81 11.78
CA ALA A 238 -14.76 16.93 11.98
C ALA A 238 -15.56 16.31 10.81
N THR A 239 -15.17 16.56 9.56
CA THR A 239 -15.80 15.96 8.37
C THR A 239 -15.75 14.44 8.39
N ILE A 240 -14.59 13.85 8.71
CA ILE A 240 -14.45 12.40 8.76
C ILE A 240 -15.21 11.80 9.95
N ALA A 241 -15.16 12.46 11.12
CA ALA A 241 -15.84 11.99 12.33
C ALA A 241 -17.38 12.06 12.19
N SER A 242 -17.91 13.00 11.40
CA SER A 242 -19.35 13.02 11.07
C SER A 242 -19.76 11.88 10.15
N GLY A 243 -18.79 11.23 9.52
CA GLY A 243 -19.00 10.09 8.64
C GLY A 243 -19.05 10.39 7.16
N ILE A 244 -18.85 11.65 6.77
CA ILE A 244 -18.72 12.02 5.38
C ILE A 244 -17.32 11.60 4.92
N VAL A 245 -17.25 10.78 3.87
CA VAL A 245 -15.98 10.36 3.25
C VAL A 245 -15.92 10.97 1.85
N PRO A 246 -15.30 12.16 1.70
CA PRO A 246 -15.06 12.77 0.40
C PRO A 246 -14.30 11.84 -0.54
N ARG A 247 -14.43 12.06 -1.85
CA ARG A 247 -13.54 11.37 -2.80
C ARG A 247 -12.12 11.91 -2.72
N ALA A 248 -11.95 13.17 -2.34
CA ALA A 248 -10.67 13.77 -2.00
C ALA A 248 -10.84 14.86 -0.95
N LEU A 249 -9.83 14.99 -0.09
CA LEU A 249 -9.78 15.99 0.96
C LEU A 249 -8.31 16.39 1.17
N GLU A 250 -7.88 17.41 0.44
CA GLU A 250 -6.47 17.73 0.19
C GLU A 250 -6.12 19.09 0.78
N ALA A 251 -4.96 19.23 1.43
CA ALA A 251 -4.53 20.53 1.96
C ALA A 251 -3.19 21.00 1.37
N MET A 252 -3.05 22.32 1.28
CA MET A 252 -1.81 23.00 0.90
C MET A 252 -1.57 24.18 1.83
N ASP A 253 -0.34 24.34 2.31
CA ASP A 253 0.06 25.53 3.05
C ASP A 253 0.38 26.72 2.12
N ARG A 254 0.61 27.89 2.72
CA ARG A 254 0.95 29.12 2.00
C ARG A 254 2.18 28.97 1.10
N VAL A 255 3.24 28.31 1.57
CA VAL A 255 4.47 28.11 0.78
C VAL A 255 4.18 27.33 -0.49
N SER A 256 3.41 26.25 -0.39
CA SER A 256 3.02 25.43 -1.53
C SER A 256 2.10 26.18 -2.49
N LEU A 257 1.19 27.00 -1.97
CA LEU A 257 0.28 27.82 -2.78
C LEU A 257 1.02 28.90 -3.55
N ASP A 258 1.91 29.64 -2.90
CA ASP A 258 2.71 30.68 -3.53
C ASP A 258 3.59 30.08 -4.63
N ALA A 259 4.23 28.93 -4.36
CA ALA A 259 5.02 28.20 -5.37
C ALA A 259 4.16 27.80 -6.58
N ALA A 260 2.95 27.28 -6.35
CA ALA A 260 2.02 26.85 -7.40
C ALA A 260 1.31 28.01 -8.13
N GLY A 261 1.59 29.27 -7.78
CA GLY A 261 0.95 30.45 -8.38
C GLY A 261 -0.50 30.67 -7.93
N GLY A 262 -0.83 30.29 -6.70
CA GLY A 262 -2.14 30.51 -6.06
C GLY A 262 -3.30 29.66 -6.60
N GLY A 263 -3.10 28.92 -7.70
CA GLY A 263 -4.10 28.03 -8.27
C GLY A 263 -5.36 28.71 -8.81
N GLY A 264 -5.23 29.95 -9.29
CA GLY A 264 -6.36 30.74 -9.76
C GLY A 264 -7.28 31.24 -8.64
N LEU A 265 -6.83 31.19 -7.38
CA LEU A 265 -7.57 31.67 -6.22
C LEU A 265 -7.16 33.09 -5.86
N GLU A 266 -8.15 33.94 -5.57
CA GLU A 266 -7.93 35.23 -4.91
C GLU A 266 -7.82 34.99 -3.40
N LEU A 267 -6.59 34.80 -2.91
CA LEU A 267 -6.33 34.51 -1.50
C LEU A 267 -6.06 35.79 -0.72
N SER A 268 -6.66 35.90 0.47
CA SER A 268 -6.35 36.98 1.40
C SER A 268 -4.92 36.85 1.96
N ASP A 269 -4.32 37.95 2.39
CA ASP A 269 -3.02 37.92 3.08
C ASP A 269 -3.06 37.11 4.40
N ARG A 270 -4.25 36.93 4.96
CA ARG A 270 -4.46 36.12 6.17
C ARG A 270 -4.47 34.61 5.89
N THR A 271 -4.51 34.19 4.62
CA THR A 271 -4.59 32.79 4.24
C THR A 271 -3.25 32.09 4.46
N GLY A 272 -3.21 31.18 5.42
CA GLY A 272 -2.06 30.33 5.74
C GLY A 272 -2.18 28.91 5.16
N ALA A 273 -3.40 28.46 4.84
CA ALA A 273 -3.64 27.16 4.21
C ALA A 273 -4.95 27.15 3.41
N VAL A 274 -5.07 26.23 2.46
CA VAL A 274 -6.33 25.88 1.79
C VAL A 274 -6.62 24.39 1.92
N LEU A 275 -7.91 24.08 1.93
CA LEU A 275 -8.46 22.73 1.89
C LEU A 275 -9.31 22.58 0.63
N ILE A 276 -8.96 21.65 -0.24
CA ILE A 276 -9.73 21.25 -1.41
C ILE A 276 -10.59 20.05 -1.00
N ILE A 277 -11.89 20.19 -1.18
CA ILE A 277 -12.90 19.20 -0.83
C ILE A 277 -13.56 18.75 -2.13
N GLU A 278 -13.61 17.44 -2.37
CA GLU A 278 -14.35 16.91 -3.51
C GLU A 278 -15.25 15.77 -3.09
N LEU A 279 -16.53 15.88 -3.44
CA LEU A 279 -17.55 14.86 -3.23
C LEU A 279 -17.99 14.27 -4.57
N ASP A 280 -18.36 12.99 -4.56
CA ASP A 280 -19.00 12.36 -5.71
C ASP A 280 -20.05 11.32 -5.35
N GLY A 281 -20.97 11.14 -6.28
CA GLY A 281 -22.07 10.21 -6.10
C GLY A 281 -23.16 10.31 -7.15
N ASN A 282 -24.18 9.47 -6.95
CA ASN A 282 -25.30 9.33 -7.88
C ASN A 282 -26.40 10.37 -7.67
N SER A 283 -26.46 11.02 -6.50
CA SER A 283 -27.51 11.95 -6.10
C SER A 283 -26.92 13.32 -5.81
N ARG A 284 -27.10 14.27 -6.75
CA ARG A 284 -26.66 15.66 -6.59
C ARG A 284 -27.15 16.26 -5.26
N ARG A 285 -28.42 16.05 -4.92
CA ARG A 285 -29.06 16.53 -3.68
C ARG A 285 -28.37 16.03 -2.42
N ASP A 286 -27.93 14.77 -2.40
CA ASP A 286 -27.29 14.21 -1.21
C ASP A 286 -25.86 14.77 -1.06
N LEU A 287 -25.15 14.97 -2.18
CA LEU A 287 -23.85 15.66 -2.17
C LEU A 287 -23.97 17.13 -1.72
N GLU A 288 -25.02 17.84 -2.11
CA GLU A 288 -25.26 19.22 -1.67
C GLU A 288 -25.51 19.31 -0.17
N LYS A 289 -26.18 18.31 0.43
CA LYS A 289 -26.36 18.22 1.89
C LYS A 289 -25.03 17.96 2.60
N GLU A 290 -24.27 16.97 2.12
CA GLU A 290 -22.93 16.66 2.65
C GLU A 290 -22.01 17.90 2.56
N MET A 291 -22.05 18.62 1.44
CA MET A 291 -21.26 19.85 1.26
C MET A 291 -21.67 20.97 2.22
N ALA A 292 -22.98 21.12 2.49
CA ALA A 292 -23.47 22.08 3.48
C ALA A 292 -22.99 21.74 4.91
N GLU A 293 -22.95 20.46 5.27
CA GLU A 293 -22.38 20.01 6.55
C GLU A 293 -20.87 20.28 6.62
N ILE A 294 -20.13 19.99 5.55
CA ILE A 294 -18.69 20.29 5.47
C ILE A 294 -18.43 21.79 5.60
N ARG A 295 -19.26 22.64 4.97
CA ARG A 295 -19.19 24.10 5.12
C ARG A 295 -19.39 24.53 6.57
N ALA A 296 -20.32 23.90 7.29
CA ALA A 296 -20.53 24.18 8.72
C ALA A 296 -19.33 23.76 9.58
N PHE A 297 -18.71 22.60 9.30
CA PHE A 297 -17.49 22.17 9.99
C PHE A 297 -16.31 23.11 9.71
N ALA A 298 -16.14 23.55 8.46
CA ALA A 298 -15.13 24.52 8.08
C ALA A 298 -15.32 25.86 8.81
N ALA A 299 -16.56 26.36 8.87
CA ALA A 299 -16.88 27.59 9.60
C ALA A 299 -16.61 27.45 11.11
N ALA A 300 -16.99 26.33 11.72
CA ALA A 300 -16.69 26.04 13.13
C ALA A 300 -15.18 25.94 13.41
N ALA A 301 -14.38 25.52 12.41
CA ALA A 301 -12.93 25.51 12.47
C ALA A 301 -12.28 26.87 12.15
N GLY A 302 -13.07 27.92 11.84
CA GLY A 302 -12.55 29.27 11.59
C GLY A 302 -12.13 29.53 10.14
N SER A 303 -12.79 28.91 9.15
CA SER A 303 -12.56 29.22 7.74
C SER A 303 -12.70 30.72 7.44
N LEU A 304 -11.78 31.25 6.64
CA LEU A 304 -11.80 32.64 6.16
C LEU A 304 -12.73 32.81 4.96
N ASP A 305 -12.75 31.83 4.06
CA ASP A 305 -13.62 31.79 2.88
C ASP A 305 -13.93 30.33 2.51
N PHE A 306 -15.10 30.10 1.92
CA PHE A 306 -15.54 28.80 1.42
C PHE A 306 -16.29 28.97 0.10
N ARG A 307 -15.72 28.41 -0.97
CA ARG A 307 -16.18 28.61 -2.33
C ARG A 307 -16.32 27.29 -3.08
N GLU A 308 -17.48 27.08 -3.69
CA GLU A 308 -17.70 25.97 -4.63
C GLU A 308 -17.26 26.39 -6.04
N THR A 309 -16.71 25.44 -6.80
CA THR A 309 -16.33 25.70 -8.20
C THR A 309 -17.59 25.81 -9.06
N ALA A 310 -17.65 26.79 -9.96
CA ALA A 310 -18.81 27.01 -10.81
C ALA A 310 -18.98 25.92 -11.87
N ASP A 311 -17.87 25.42 -12.42
CA ASP A 311 -17.85 24.43 -13.49
C ASP A 311 -16.59 23.53 -13.43
N ASN A 312 -16.48 22.62 -14.40
CA ASN A 312 -15.34 21.72 -14.47
C ASN A 312 -14.03 22.44 -14.87
N ALA A 313 -14.07 23.55 -15.59
CA ALA A 313 -12.86 24.26 -15.98
C ALA A 313 -12.18 24.86 -14.74
N GLU A 314 -12.95 25.48 -13.86
CA GLU A 314 -12.46 25.99 -12.59
C GLU A 314 -11.93 24.88 -11.67
N ARG A 315 -12.66 23.75 -11.59
CA ARG A 315 -12.22 22.55 -10.87
C ARG A 315 -10.86 22.05 -11.37
N GLU A 316 -10.64 21.98 -12.67
CA GLU A 316 -9.38 21.51 -13.26
C GLU A 316 -8.21 22.47 -12.97
N VAL A 317 -8.44 23.79 -12.92
CA VAL A 317 -7.41 24.77 -12.52
C VAL A 317 -6.94 24.53 -11.08
N LEU A 318 -7.89 24.32 -10.15
CA LEU A 318 -7.59 24.02 -8.76
C LEU A 318 -6.77 22.73 -8.61
N TRP A 319 -7.19 21.67 -9.31
CA TRP A 319 -6.49 20.38 -9.30
C TRP A 319 -5.12 20.43 -9.96
N ALA A 320 -4.97 21.21 -11.04
CA ALA A 320 -3.68 21.42 -11.69
C ALA A 320 -2.69 22.10 -10.74
N ALA A 321 -3.15 23.06 -9.93
CA ALA A 321 -2.32 23.69 -8.90
C ALA A 321 -1.90 22.70 -7.81
N ARG A 322 -2.85 21.92 -7.26
CA ARG A 322 -2.57 20.92 -6.22
C ARG A 322 -1.61 19.82 -6.68
N LYS A 323 -1.79 19.30 -7.90
CA LYS A 323 -0.92 18.27 -8.49
C LYS A 323 0.41 18.87 -9.00
N GLY A 324 0.42 20.16 -9.32
CA GLY A 324 1.60 20.92 -9.77
C GLY A 324 2.45 21.51 -8.65
N ALA A 325 2.05 21.40 -7.39
CA ALA A 325 2.77 22.06 -6.29
C ALA A 325 4.18 21.51 -6.08
N TYR A 326 4.39 20.19 -6.15
CA TYR A 326 5.72 19.57 -6.06
C TYR A 326 6.71 20.08 -7.14
N PRO A 327 6.40 19.99 -8.45
CA PRO A 327 7.31 20.51 -9.46
C PRO A 327 7.48 22.03 -9.39
N ALA A 328 6.53 22.76 -8.81
CA ALA A 328 6.68 24.19 -8.55
C ALA A 328 7.67 24.47 -7.40
N LEU A 329 7.59 23.73 -6.30
CA LEU A 329 8.56 23.80 -5.20
C LEU A 329 9.98 23.43 -5.66
N ALA A 330 10.10 22.45 -6.56
CA ALA A 330 11.37 22.04 -7.16
C ALA A 330 12.01 23.11 -8.08
N ARG A 331 11.34 24.25 -8.32
CA ARG A 331 11.94 25.41 -9.00
C ARG A 331 12.53 26.44 -8.04
N LEU A 332 12.19 26.35 -6.75
CA LEU A 332 12.67 27.28 -5.72
C LEU A 332 14.09 26.96 -5.25
N ALA A 333 14.47 25.69 -5.30
CA ALA A 333 15.78 25.18 -4.91
C ALA A 333 16.16 23.98 -5.80
N PRO A 334 17.45 23.65 -5.97
CA PRO A 334 17.88 22.54 -6.82
C PRO A 334 17.42 21.17 -6.29
N ASN A 335 17.11 21.05 -5.00
CA ASN A 335 16.69 19.81 -4.38
C ASN A 335 15.43 19.98 -3.52
N VAL A 336 14.59 18.93 -3.51
CA VAL A 336 13.42 18.82 -2.63
C VAL A 336 13.45 17.44 -1.98
N MET A 337 13.52 17.40 -0.65
CA MET A 337 13.31 16.16 0.10
C MET A 337 11.84 16.05 0.46
N VAL A 338 11.21 14.96 0.03
CA VAL A 338 9.80 14.69 0.31
C VAL A 338 9.68 13.65 1.40
N GLU A 339 9.19 14.07 2.56
CA GLU A 339 8.74 13.12 3.55
C GLU A 339 7.32 12.65 3.22
N ASP A 340 7.00 11.42 3.60
CA ASP A 340 5.70 10.79 3.29
C ASP A 340 5.31 9.89 4.45
N GLY A 341 4.84 10.49 5.54
CA GLY A 341 4.35 9.79 6.73
C GLY A 341 2.82 9.84 6.80
N ALA A 342 2.20 8.86 7.44
CA ALA A 342 0.75 8.87 7.64
C ALA A 342 0.38 8.52 9.08
N VAL A 343 -0.57 9.26 9.67
CA VAL A 343 -1.03 9.10 11.05
C VAL A 343 -2.53 8.79 11.09
N PRO A 344 -3.07 8.25 12.19
CA PRO A 344 -4.52 8.22 12.41
C PRO A 344 -5.10 9.62 12.26
N ARG A 345 -6.22 9.75 11.55
CA ARG A 345 -6.82 11.03 11.13
C ARG A 345 -7.04 12.02 12.27
N PRO A 346 -7.49 11.61 13.47
CA PRO A 346 -7.62 12.52 14.61
C PRO A 346 -6.30 13.05 15.18
N LYS A 347 -5.16 12.46 14.80
CA LYS A 347 -3.80 12.90 15.19
C LYS A 347 -3.18 13.86 14.18
N LEU A 348 -3.81 14.05 13.02
CA LEU A 348 -3.29 14.89 11.95
C LEU A 348 -3.00 16.35 12.37
N PRO A 349 -3.85 17.04 13.16
CA PRO A 349 -3.52 18.38 13.65
C PRO A 349 -2.22 18.40 14.48
N ARG A 350 -2.01 17.39 15.34
CA ARG A 350 -0.79 17.29 16.15
C ARG A 350 0.43 16.98 15.29
N ALA A 351 0.29 16.11 14.28
CA ALA A 351 1.37 15.81 13.35
C ALA A 351 1.81 17.06 12.57
N ALA A 352 0.86 17.86 12.07
CA ALA A 352 1.16 19.11 11.38
C ALA A 352 1.88 20.13 12.28
N ALA A 353 1.49 20.22 13.56
CA ALA A 353 2.17 21.07 14.53
C ALA A 353 3.62 20.62 14.81
N GLU A 354 3.86 19.31 14.98
CA GLU A 354 5.21 18.77 15.17
C GLU A 354 6.09 19.00 13.94
N VAL A 355 5.58 18.77 12.73
CA VAL A 355 6.33 19.06 11.49
C VAL A 355 6.78 20.51 11.45
N ARG A 356 5.89 21.47 11.74
CA ARG A 356 6.26 22.90 11.75
C ARG A 356 7.27 23.24 12.83
N ARG A 357 7.14 22.67 14.03
CA ARG A 357 8.14 22.83 15.11
C ARG A 357 9.50 22.34 14.65
N ILE A 358 9.58 21.12 14.10
CA ILE A 358 10.83 20.53 13.59
C ILE A 358 11.44 21.42 12.51
N LEU A 359 10.66 21.83 11.51
CA LEU A 359 11.15 22.72 10.44
C LEU A 359 11.71 24.04 11.01
N SER A 360 11.04 24.63 12.00
CA SER A 360 11.51 25.83 12.69
C SER A 360 12.82 25.59 13.45
N ASP A 361 12.92 24.51 14.21
CA ASP A 361 14.09 24.18 15.03
C ASP A 361 15.35 23.95 14.18
N TYR A 362 15.19 23.32 13.00
CA TYR A 362 16.26 23.12 12.04
C TYR A 362 16.45 24.31 11.07
N LYS A 363 15.59 25.34 11.15
CA LYS A 363 15.58 26.53 10.28
C LYS A 363 15.47 26.16 8.79
N LEU A 364 14.50 25.32 8.47
CA LEU A 364 14.26 24.81 7.12
C LEU A 364 12.95 25.36 6.57
N THR A 365 12.92 25.64 5.27
CA THR A 365 11.71 25.98 4.53
C THR A 365 11.15 24.73 3.87
N ALA A 366 9.84 24.52 3.98
CA ALA A 366 9.16 23.43 3.30
C ALA A 366 7.77 23.87 2.84
N GLY A 367 7.32 23.30 1.73
CA GLY A 367 5.90 23.29 1.38
C GLY A 367 5.22 22.09 2.03
N LEU A 368 4.09 22.31 2.69
CA LEU A 368 3.29 21.25 3.30
C LEU A 368 2.09 20.92 2.42
N LEU A 369 2.09 19.70 1.88
CA LEU A 369 0.97 19.10 1.15
C LEU A 369 0.40 17.94 1.97
N PHE A 370 -0.90 17.68 1.81
CA PHE A 370 -1.58 16.61 2.54
C PHE A 370 -2.59 15.89 1.68
N HIS A 371 -2.64 14.57 1.81
CA HIS A 371 -3.87 13.80 1.64
C HIS A 371 -4.57 13.80 3.01
N ALA A 372 -5.19 14.92 3.35
CA ALA A 372 -5.62 15.17 4.71
C ALA A 372 -6.70 14.18 5.18
N GLY A 373 -7.60 13.78 4.27
CA GLY A 373 -8.68 12.85 4.61
C GLY A 373 -8.23 11.44 4.97
N ASP A 374 -7.04 10.98 4.56
CA ASP A 374 -6.48 9.66 4.91
C ASP A 374 -5.33 9.74 5.92
N GLY A 375 -4.96 10.95 6.35
CA GLY A 375 -3.97 11.20 7.40
C GLY A 375 -2.52 11.25 6.93
N ASN A 376 -2.27 11.36 5.61
CA ASN A 376 -0.94 11.36 5.02
C ASN A 376 -0.41 12.78 4.78
N LEU A 377 0.81 13.05 5.29
CA LEU A 377 1.51 14.32 5.22
C LEU A 377 2.69 14.23 4.25
N HIS A 378 2.89 15.29 3.48
CA HIS A 378 4.03 15.47 2.59
C HIS A 378 4.75 16.79 2.86
N PRO A 379 5.64 16.84 3.86
CA PRO A 379 6.61 17.93 3.99
C PRO A 379 7.62 17.87 2.84
N ASN A 380 7.64 18.91 2.02
CA ASN A 380 8.54 19.07 0.87
C ASN A 380 9.61 20.08 1.23
N VAL A 381 10.70 19.62 1.84
CA VAL A 381 11.80 20.47 2.30
C VAL A 381 12.66 20.87 1.11
N ILE A 382 12.69 22.16 0.80
CA ILE A 382 13.50 22.72 -0.30
C ILE A 382 14.91 23.03 0.23
N TYR A 383 15.95 22.66 -0.51
CA TYR A 383 17.34 22.83 -0.08
C TYR A 383 18.34 22.80 -1.24
N ASP A 384 19.58 23.18 -0.94
CA ASP A 384 20.71 23.02 -1.85
C ASP A 384 21.66 21.92 -1.37
N GLU A 385 21.73 20.80 -2.10
CA GLU A 385 22.60 19.68 -1.69
C GLU A 385 24.10 20.01 -1.70
N ARG A 386 24.49 21.14 -2.32
CA ARG A 386 25.87 21.66 -2.31
C ARG A 386 26.24 22.25 -0.94
N ASP A 387 25.27 22.68 -0.15
CA ASP A 387 25.46 23.02 1.26
C ASP A 387 25.37 21.73 2.11
N ILE A 388 26.53 21.26 2.54
CA ILE A 388 26.66 20.04 3.32
C ILE A 388 25.99 20.16 4.69
N GLU A 389 26.04 21.33 5.33
CA GLU A 389 25.41 21.53 6.65
C GLU A 389 23.90 21.62 6.52
N GLU A 390 23.39 22.31 5.49
CA GLU A 390 21.95 22.30 5.18
C GLU A 390 21.46 20.89 4.90
N THR A 391 22.15 20.14 4.05
CA THR A 391 21.83 18.74 3.75
C THR A 391 21.78 17.88 5.01
N ARG A 392 22.69 18.08 5.97
CA ARG A 392 22.66 17.38 7.27
C ARG A 392 21.45 17.77 8.11
N ARG A 393 21.09 19.05 8.16
CA ARG A 393 19.87 19.52 8.87
C ARG A 393 18.62 18.93 8.24
N VAL A 394 18.51 18.98 6.91
CA VAL A 394 17.40 18.42 6.13
C VAL A 394 17.20 16.94 6.45
N ARG A 395 18.25 16.12 6.33
CA ARG A 395 18.16 14.67 6.63
C ARG A 395 17.76 14.39 8.08
N LYS A 396 18.28 15.16 9.05
CA LYS A 396 17.90 15.01 10.46
C LYS A 396 16.43 15.37 10.70
N ALA A 397 15.99 16.50 10.14
CA ALA A 397 14.60 16.93 10.22
C ALA A 397 13.65 15.90 9.61
N GLY A 398 14.00 15.34 8.44
CA GLY A 398 13.22 14.28 7.80
C GLY A 398 13.02 13.04 8.67
N HIS A 399 14.11 12.54 9.26
CA HIS A 399 14.04 11.44 10.22
C HIS A 399 13.19 11.77 11.46
N GLU A 400 13.30 12.99 11.99
CA GLU A 400 12.50 13.42 13.15
C GLU A 400 11.01 13.54 12.80
N ILE A 401 10.68 14.01 11.60
CA ILE A 401 9.31 14.05 11.06
C ILE A 401 8.71 12.64 10.98
N LEU A 402 9.41 11.70 10.34
CA LEU A 402 8.94 10.31 10.24
C LEU A 402 8.80 9.65 11.62
N ARG A 403 9.73 9.93 12.54
CA ARG A 403 9.63 9.44 13.92
C ARG A 403 8.40 10.01 14.64
N ALA A 404 8.10 11.30 14.46
CA ALA A 404 6.90 11.90 15.01
C ALA A 404 5.62 11.22 14.48
N CYS A 405 5.57 10.83 13.20
CA CYS A 405 4.46 10.03 12.67
C CYS A 405 4.32 8.68 13.40
N ILE A 406 5.43 7.98 13.65
CA ILE A 406 5.44 6.71 14.39
C ILE A 406 4.98 6.89 15.84
N ASP A 407 5.46 7.92 16.53
CA ASP A 407 5.10 8.20 17.93
C ASP A 407 3.61 8.57 18.08
N LEU A 408 2.98 9.04 17.00
CA LEU A 408 1.54 9.29 16.91
C LEU A 408 0.72 8.06 16.50
N GLY A 409 1.34 6.88 16.40
CA GLY A 409 0.68 5.62 16.01
C GLY A 409 0.50 5.46 14.51
N GLY A 410 1.31 6.18 13.73
CA GLY A 410 1.30 6.17 12.27
C GLY A 410 2.29 5.20 11.62
N THR A 411 2.63 5.47 10.36
CA THR A 411 3.60 4.73 9.53
C THR A 411 4.60 5.70 8.90
N ILE A 412 5.76 5.16 8.52
CA ILE A 412 6.84 5.88 7.81
C ILE A 412 6.55 6.10 6.32
N SER A 413 5.56 5.40 5.76
CA SER A 413 5.22 5.52 4.34
C SER A 413 3.71 5.44 4.09
N GLY A 414 3.15 6.52 3.56
CA GLY A 414 1.78 6.58 3.08
C GLY A 414 1.64 6.02 1.66
N GLU A 415 2.53 6.38 0.73
CA GLU A 415 2.42 5.99 -0.70
C GLU A 415 3.73 5.84 -1.47
N HIS A 416 4.86 6.34 -0.98
CA HIS A 416 6.10 6.38 -1.76
C HIS A 416 6.96 5.12 -1.66
N GLY A 417 6.50 4.07 -0.98
CA GLY A 417 7.30 2.91 -0.65
C GLY A 417 8.42 3.19 0.36
N VAL A 418 9.25 2.18 0.61
CA VAL A 418 10.36 2.23 1.57
C VAL A 418 11.69 2.41 0.84
N GLY A 419 11.93 1.60 -0.20
CA GLY A 419 13.15 1.59 -0.99
C GLY A 419 14.41 1.57 -0.15
N VAL A 420 15.30 2.49 -0.46
CA VAL A 420 16.57 2.72 0.25
C VAL A 420 16.40 3.86 1.26
N GLU A 421 15.66 4.90 0.89
CA GLU A 421 15.54 6.15 1.65
C GLU A 421 14.98 5.91 3.06
N LYS A 422 13.90 5.13 3.18
CA LYS A 422 13.22 4.87 4.46
C LYS A 422 13.59 3.54 5.10
N ARG A 423 14.50 2.79 4.48
CA ARG A 423 14.88 1.43 4.89
C ARG A 423 15.36 1.36 6.35
N LEU A 424 16.11 2.37 6.83
CA LEU A 424 16.53 2.42 8.24
C LEU A 424 15.38 2.72 9.19
N ALA A 425 14.41 3.52 8.75
CA ALA A 425 13.23 3.91 9.52
C ALA A 425 12.27 2.74 9.79
N MET A 426 12.40 1.63 9.05
CA MET A 426 11.69 0.38 9.34
C MET A 426 11.96 -0.15 10.76
N ASN A 427 13.15 0.10 11.33
CA ASN A 427 13.47 -0.24 12.73
C ASN A 427 12.69 0.58 13.77
N TRP A 428 12.02 1.67 13.35
CA TRP A 428 11.19 2.49 14.24
C TRP A 428 9.75 2.00 14.22
N LEU A 429 9.29 1.48 13.07
CA LEU A 429 7.93 0.98 12.87
C LEU A 429 7.77 -0.46 13.35
N TYR A 430 8.72 -1.33 13.01
CA TYR A 430 8.65 -2.77 13.25
C TYR A 430 9.69 -3.24 14.26
N ASP A 431 9.30 -4.22 15.08
CA ASP A 431 10.23 -4.90 15.97
C ASP A 431 10.99 -5.99 15.19
N ARG A 432 11.94 -6.65 15.86
CA ARG A 432 12.80 -7.65 15.23
C ARG A 432 12.02 -8.82 14.63
N ALA A 433 10.93 -9.24 15.28
CA ALA A 433 10.13 -10.38 14.84
C ALA A 433 9.50 -10.14 13.45
N GLU A 434 8.92 -8.95 13.24
CA GLU A 434 8.31 -8.57 11.96
C GLU A 434 9.36 -8.39 10.86
N LEU A 435 10.50 -7.75 11.17
CA LEU A 435 11.60 -7.58 10.21
C LEU A 435 12.22 -8.92 9.80
N GLU A 436 12.34 -9.86 10.74
CA GLU A 436 12.79 -11.23 10.47
C GLU A 436 11.76 -11.99 9.63
N LEU A 437 10.46 -11.80 9.87
CA LEU A 437 9.41 -12.37 9.03
C LEU A 437 9.46 -11.81 7.59
N PHE A 438 9.63 -10.49 7.40
CA PHE A 438 9.84 -9.92 6.06
C PHE A 438 11.08 -10.52 5.37
N SER A 439 12.16 -10.71 6.12
CA SER A 439 13.39 -11.34 5.62
C SER A 439 13.15 -12.78 5.18
N ARG A 440 12.47 -13.58 6.00
CA ARG A 440 12.09 -14.97 5.68
C ARG A 440 11.21 -15.05 4.44
N VAL A 441 10.28 -14.11 4.25
CA VAL A 441 9.46 -14.04 3.04
C VAL A 441 10.30 -13.71 1.80
N LYS A 442 11.21 -12.71 1.90
CA LYS A 442 12.15 -12.38 0.82
C LYS A 442 13.03 -13.57 0.47
N GLU A 443 13.67 -14.21 1.45
CA GLU A 443 14.52 -15.39 1.26
C GLU A 443 13.73 -16.56 0.67
N ALA A 444 12.48 -16.72 1.08
CA ALA A 444 11.61 -17.76 0.54
C ALA A 444 11.33 -17.54 -0.95
N LEU A 445 11.24 -16.31 -1.46
CA LEU A 445 10.98 -16.03 -2.89
C LEU A 445 12.27 -15.80 -3.70
N ASP A 446 13.33 -15.32 -3.07
CA ASP A 446 14.63 -15.00 -3.68
C ASP A 446 15.81 -15.44 -2.77
N PRO A 447 16.11 -16.75 -2.69
CA PRO A 447 17.14 -17.26 -1.79
C PRO A 447 18.57 -16.84 -2.17
N LYS A 448 18.79 -16.29 -3.38
CA LYS A 448 20.09 -15.75 -3.79
C LYS A 448 20.21 -14.24 -3.56
N ASP A 449 19.14 -13.57 -3.15
CA ASP A 449 19.06 -12.12 -2.98
C ASP A 449 19.56 -11.34 -4.22
N LEU A 450 19.00 -11.67 -5.40
CA LEU A 450 19.37 -11.07 -6.69
C LEU A 450 18.31 -10.13 -7.26
N ALA A 451 17.03 -10.33 -6.93
CA ALA A 451 15.94 -9.47 -7.35
C ALA A 451 15.88 -8.22 -6.47
N ASN A 452 16.31 -7.11 -7.04
CA ASN A 452 16.38 -5.78 -6.43
C ASN A 452 16.91 -5.80 -4.98
N PRO A 453 18.14 -6.29 -4.74
CA PRO A 453 18.67 -6.45 -3.38
C PRO A 453 18.91 -5.12 -2.69
N ASP A 454 18.96 -5.16 -1.35
CA ASP A 454 19.18 -4.02 -0.45
C ASP A 454 18.02 -2.99 -0.41
N LYS A 455 16.76 -3.38 -0.65
CA LYS A 455 15.58 -2.49 -0.55
C LYS A 455 14.61 -3.00 0.50
N ILE A 456 13.76 -2.10 1.02
CA ILE A 456 12.70 -2.35 1.99
C ILE A 456 13.22 -2.78 3.37
N ILE A 457 14.01 -3.86 3.45
CA ILE A 457 14.45 -4.48 4.70
C ILE A 457 15.81 -3.88 5.12
N PRO A 458 16.00 -3.49 6.40
CA PRO A 458 17.29 -3.00 6.91
C PRO A 458 18.47 -3.96 6.66
N VAL A 459 19.55 -3.46 6.04
CA VAL A 459 20.78 -4.25 5.75
C VAL A 459 21.80 -4.27 6.89
N SER A 460 21.83 -3.22 7.71
CA SER A 460 22.83 -3.03 8.77
C SER A 460 22.21 -2.42 10.02
N ASP A 461 21.35 -3.18 10.71
CA ASP A 461 21.07 -2.99 12.14
C ASP A 461 20.21 -4.14 12.70
N ARG A 462 20.63 -5.41 12.52
CA ARG A 462 19.91 -6.57 13.10
C ARG A 462 19.81 -6.51 14.65
N HIS A 463 20.41 -5.49 15.26
CA HIS A 463 20.57 -5.28 16.69
C HIS A 463 20.03 -3.93 17.19
N ALA A 464 19.38 -3.12 16.34
CA ALA A 464 18.65 -1.93 16.81
C ALA A 464 17.50 -2.38 17.70
N ARG A 465 17.75 -2.45 19.00
CA ARG A 465 16.70 -2.55 20.02
C ARG A 465 15.89 -1.27 19.94
N ARG A 466 14.63 -1.37 19.53
CA ARG A 466 13.63 -0.48 20.08
C ARG A 466 13.52 -0.80 21.58
N LYS A 467 13.38 0.22 22.43
CA LYS A 467 12.75 0.00 23.74
C LYS A 467 11.35 -0.47 23.43
N ASP A 468 11.03 -1.72 23.75
CA ASP A 468 9.69 -2.26 23.63
C ASP A 468 8.71 -1.22 24.21
N ALA A 469 7.93 -0.57 23.36
CA ALA A 469 6.70 0.01 23.86
C ALA A 469 5.94 -1.19 24.41
N ALA A 470 5.69 -1.20 25.73
CA ALA A 470 5.02 -2.32 26.38
C ALA A 470 3.81 -2.70 25.51
N PRO A 471 3.69 -3.98 25.08
CA PRO A 471 2.54 -4.39 24.29
C PRO A 471 1.28 -3.91 25.00
N ALA A 472 0.30 -3.40 24.24
CA ALA A 472 -1.05 -3.29 24.78
C ALA A 472 -1.39 -4.63 25.45
N ALA A 473 -1.92 -4.58 26.68
CA ALA A 473 -2.14 -5.78 27.46
C ALA A 473 -3.04 -6.74 26.66
N ARG A 474 -2.49 -7.88 26.26
CA ARG A 474 -3.23 -8.92 25.55
C ARG A 474 -4.25 -9.54 26.51
N SER A 475 -5.36 -10.03 25.98
CA SER A 475 -6.31 -10.78 26.80
C SER A 475 -5.65 -12.03 27.40
N ALA A 476 -6.25 -12.57 28.46
CA ALA A 476 -5.86 -13.84 29.03
C ALA A 476 -5.92 -14.97 27.98
N ALA A 477 -6.93 -14.95 27.10
CA ALA A 477 -7.09 -15.93 26.03
C ALA A 477 -5.94 -15.87 25.01
N ALA A 478 -5.57 -14.68 24.54
CA ALA A 478 -4.44 -14.50 23.63
C ALA A 478 -3.11 -14.92 24.28
N SER A 479 -2.90 -14.57 25.55
CA SER A 479 -1.69 -14.93 26.29
C SER A 479 -1.56 -16.44 26.53
N ALA A 480 -2.67 -17.10 26.86
CA ALA A 480 -2.74 -18.56 27.00
C ALA A 480 -2.43 -19.26 25.68
N LEU A 481 -2.99 -18.77 24.57
CA LEU A 481 -2.79 -19.32 23.24
C LEU A 481 -1.32 -19.21 22.78
N ILE A 482 -0.66 -18.07 23.03
CA ILE A 482 0.77 -17.90 22.77
C ILE A 482 1.60 -18.89 23.59
N THR A 483 1.26 -19.08 24.86
CA THR A 483 1.95 -20.03 25.76
C THR A 483 1.78 -21.46 25.26
N GLU A 484 0.58 -21.81 24.81
CA GLU A 484 0.28 -23.12 24.24
C GLU A 484 1.02 -23.36 22.92
N LEU A 485 1.11 -22.36 22.04
CA LEU A 485 1.91 -22.45 20.80
C LEU A 485 3.38 -22.73 21.10
N LYS A 486 3.98 -22.01 22.06
CA LYS A 486 5.37 -22.26 22.51
C LYS A 486 5.56 -23.70 22.99
N TYR A 487 4.63 -24.19 23.82
CA TYR A 487 4.67 -25.57 24.30
C TYR A 487 4.57 -26.56 23.14
N ARG A 488 3.63 -26.36 22.21
CA ARG A 488 3.43 -27.25 21.06
C ARG A 488 4.64 -27.26 20.14
N ALA A 489 5.24 -26.12 19.85
CA ALA A 489 6.47 -26.03 19.06
C ALA A 489 7.65 -26.75 19.71
N ALA A 490 7.86 -26.57 21.01
CA ALA A 490 8.93 -27.25 21.75
C ALA A 490 8.81 -28.79 21.73
N HIS A 491 7.62 -29.32 21.45
CA HIS A 491 7.34 -30.76 21.41
C HIS A 491 6.96 -31.28 20.01
N GLY A 492 7.11 -30.46 18.95
CA GLY A 492 6.76 -30.85 17.57
C GLY A 492 5.28 -31.20 17.37
N ILE A 493 4.38 -30.63 18.18
CA ILE A 493 2.95 -30.96 18.14
C ILE A 493 2.29 -30.25 16.96
N LYS A 494 2.02 -31.02 15.91
CA LYS A 494 1.16 -30.61 14.81
C LYS A 494 -0.23 -30.25 15.32
N SER A 495 -0.77 -29.14 14.83
CA SER A 495 -1.93 -28.47 15.38
C SER A 495 -2.93 -28.09 14.29
N ARG A 496 -4.20 -28.37 14.57
CA ARG A 496 -5.33 -27.89 13.78
C ARG A 496 -5.86 -26.59 14.36
N VAL A 497 -5.63 -25.47 13.70
CA VAL A 497 -6.20 -24.17 14.10
C VAL A 497 -7.70 -24.22 13.89
N LYS A 498 -8.46 -24.20 14.99
CA LYS A 498 -9.91 -24.42 14.98
C LYS A 498 -10.62 -23.27 15.66
N GLY A 499 -11.41 -22.52 14.88
CA GLY A 499 -12.42 -21.59 15.39
C GLY A 499 -13.75 -22.32 15.62
N LEU A 500 -14.84 -21.75 15.10
CA LEU A 500 -16.18 -22.38 15.19
C LEU A 500 -16.37 -23.64 14.32
N GLY A 501 -15.33 -24.10 13.60
CA GLY A 501 -15.37 -25.34 12.81
C GLY A 501 -16.31 -25.30 11.58
N THR A 502 -16.71 -24.12 11.11
CA THR A 502 -17.78 -23.97 10.11
C THR A 502 -17.33 -24.06 8.64
N ARG A 503 -16.01 -24.06 8.35
CA ARG A 503 -15.51 -23.87 6.97
C ARG A 503 -14.33 -24.76 6.56
N LEU A 504 -13.47 -25.17 7.49
CA LEU A 504 -12.33 -26.04 7.19
C LEU A 504 -12.71 -27.50 7.46
N ALA A 505 -13.00 -28.25 6.39
CA ALA A 505 -13.11 -29.70 6.46
C ALA A 505 -11.70 -30.28 6.67
N SER A 506 -11.50 -31.00 7.77
CA SER A 506 -10.23 -31.65 8.11
C SER A 506 -10.24 -33.09 7.61
N PRO A 507 -9.12 -33.64 7.10
CA PRO A 507 -8.97 -35.09 7.08
C PRO A 507 -9.08 -35.62 8.53
N GLY A 508 -9.63 -36.82 8.72
CA GLY A 508 -9.62 -37.50 10.02
C GLY A 508 -8.22 -38.06 10.36
N GLY A 509 -7.97 -38.39 11.63
CA GLY A 509 -6.74 -39.06 12.08
C GLY A 509 -5.55 -38.15 12.40
N GLU A 510 -4.37 -38.74 12.64
CA GLU A 510 -3.14 -38.04 13.06
C GLU A 510 -2.65 -36.97 12.06
N ALA A 511 -2.99 -37.11 10.79
CA ALA A 511 -2.62 -36.16 9.72
C ALA A 511 -3.18 -34.75 9.93
N ALA A 512 -4.25 -34.59 10.73
CA ALA A 512 -4.84 -33.31 11.07
C ALA A 512 -4.12 -32.57 12.21
N GLY A 513 -3.32 -33.26 13.02
CA GLY A 513 -2.79 -32.67 14.27
C GLY A 513 -3.87 -32.44 15.34
N ARG A 514 -3.44 -31.92 16.49
CA ARG A 514 -4.30 -31.67 17.67
C ARG A 514 -5.02 -30.33 17.59
N ASP A 515 -6.28 -30.26 17.99
CA ASP A 515 -7.06 -29.02 17.99
C ASP A 515 -6.36 -27.93 18.82
N LEU A 516 -6.14 -26.78 18.19
CA LEU A 516 -5.77 -25.52 18.82
C LEU A 516 -6.99 -24.60 18.73
N ASP A 517 -7.72 -24.47 19.85
CA ASP A 517 -8.96 -23.72 19.89
C ASP A 517 -8.70 -22.21 19.98
N VAL A 518 -9.15 -21.48 18.97
CA VAL A 518 -9.02 -20.00 18.91
C VAL A 518 -10.35 -19.29 19.19
N SER A 519 -11.40 -20.04 19.56
CA SER A 519 -12.74 -19.50 19.77
C SER A 519 -12.82 -18.59 21.00
N GLY A 520 -11.89 -18.68 21.95
CA GLY A 520 -11.82 -17.83 23.15
C GLY A 520 -11.47 -16.36 22.90
N LEU A 521 -10.96 -16.03 21.71
CA LEU A 521 -10.54 -14.68 21.29
C LEU A 521 -11.75 -13.78 20.94
N LYS A 522 -12.55 -13.34 21.90
CA LYS A 522 -13.85 -12.68 21.64
C LYS A 522 -13.94 -11.19 21.97
N SER A 523 -12.85 -10.58 22.41
CA SER A 523 -12.83 -9.21 22.93
C SER A 523 -12.94 -8.16 21.81
N VAL A 524 -13.65 -7.08 22.11
CA VAL A 524 -13.48 -5.80 21.40
C VAL A 524 -12.22 -5.16 21.97
N VAL A 525 -11.17 -5.02 21.16
CA VAL A 525 -9.89 -4.46 21.61
C VAL A 525 -9.97 -2.94 21.65
N GLU A 526 -10.50 -2.34 20.57
CA GLU A 526 -10.66 -0.89 20.45
C GLU A 526 -11.68 -0.56 19.37
N ILE A 527 -12.50 0.47 19.60
CA ILE A 527 -13.27 1.14 18.54
C ILE A 527 -12.81 2.59 18.51
N TYR A 528 -12.12 2.97 17.43
CA TYR A 528 -11.63 4.33 17.22
C TYR A 528 -12.54 5.05 16.21
N GLY A 529 -13.70 5.50 16.70
CA GLY A 529 -14.78 6.08 15.87
C GLY A 529 -14.32 7.25 15.00
N ASP A 530 -13.60 8.21 15.59
CA ASP A 530 -13.11 9.40 14.86
C ASP A 530 -12.08 9.05 13.77
N ASN A 531 -11.45 7.87 13.85
CA ASN A 531 -10.56 7.35 12.81
C ASN A 531 -11.27 6.33 11.90
N LEU A 532 -12.56 6.04 12.09
CA LEU A 532 -13.33 4.99 11.40
C LEU A 532 -12.55 3.66 11.29
N THR A 533 -11.96 3.23 12.41
CA THR A 533 -11.26 1.94 12.51
C THR A 533 -11.64 1.24 13.81
N ALA A 534 -11.65 -0.10 13.80
CA ALA A 534 -11.76 -0.88 15.03
C ALA A 534 -10.87 -2.12 14.99
N THR A 535 -10.40 -2.51 16.16
CA THR A 535 -9.62 -3.72 16.38
C THR A 535 -10.44 -4.71 17.20
N PHE A 536 -10.56 -5.92 16.70
CA PHE A 536 -11.26 -7.01 17.37
C PHE A 536 -10.37 -8.24 17.47
N GLU A 537 -10.55 -9.03 18.52
CA GLU A 537 -9.98 -10.37 18.58
C GLU A 537 -10.59 -11.28 17.52
N ALA A 538 -9.79 -12.17 16.94
CA ALA A 538 -10.14 -12.92 15.73
C ALA A 538 -11.27 -13.95 15.94
N GLY A 539 -11.51 -14.39 17.17
CA GLY A 539 -12.60 -15.30 17.52
C GLY A 539 -13.96 -14.60 17.69
N ILE A 540 -14.04 -13.26 17.59
CA ILE A 540 -15.31 -12.55 17.76
C ILE A 540 -16.33 -13.01 16.70
N PRO A 541 -17.56 -13.39 17.09
CA PRO A 541 -18.61 -13.70 16.13
C PRO A 541 -18.96 -12.47 15.30
N LEU A 542 -19.14 -12.62 13.98
CA LEU A 542 -19.47 -11.50 13.08
C LEU A 542 -20.80 -10.82 13.47
N ARG A 543 -21.74 -11.56 14.05
CA ARG A 543 -22.99 -11.00 14.60
C ARG A 543 -22.75 -10.08 15.80
N THR A 544 -21.82 -10.44 16.67
CA THR A 544 -21.45 -9.65 17.85
C THR A 544 -20.71 -8.40 17.40
N LEU A 545 -19.69 -8.55 16.54
CA LEU A 545 -18.97 -7.42 15.94
C LEU A 545 -19.93 -6.37 15.33
N ARG A 546 -20.91 -6.80 14.52
CA ARG A 546 -21.91 -5.89 13.95
C ARG A 546 -22.78 -5.20 14.99
N SER A 547 -23.14 -5.90 16.08
CA SER A 547 -23.93 -5.34 17.17
C SER A 547 -23.15 -4.27 17.93
N GLU A 548 -21.88 -4.53 18.24
CA GLU A 548 -20.98 -3.59 18.94
C GLU A 548 -20.77 -2.31 18.12
N LEU A 549 -20.50 -2.45 16.81
CA LEU A 549 -20.36 -1.29 15.92
C LEU A 549 -21.65 -0.48 15.83
N LYS A 550 -22.80 -1.15 15.67
CA LYS A 550 -24.10 -0.48 15.58
C LYS A 550 -24.43 0.32 16.85
N ALA A 551 -24.03 -0.17 18.03
CA ALA A 551 -24.25 0.51 19.30
C ALA A 551 -23.56 1.90 19.37
N VAL A 552 -22.52 2.11 18.58
CA VAL A 552 -21.78 3.38 18.49
C VAL A 552 -21.99 4.10 17.16
N GLY A 553 -23.05 3.75 16.42
CA GLY A 553 -23.39 4.42 15.15
C GLY A 553 -22.43 4.11 13.99
N LEU A 554 -21.67 3.02 14.08
CA LEU A 554 -20.74 2.57 13.04
C LEU A 554 -21.21 1.25 12.43
N GLU A 555 -20.69 0.93 11.25
CA GLU A 555 -20.85 -0.36 10.61
C GLU A 555 -19.58 -0.75 9.84
N VAL A 556 -19.57 -1.99 9.37
CA VAL A 556 -18.55 -2.49 8.46
C VAL A 556 -19.26 -2.84 7.15
N PRO A 557 -18.79 -2.40 5.97
CA PRO A 557 -19.46 -2.63 4.70
C PRO A 557 -19.23 -4.06 4.21
N MET A 558 -19.81 -5.02 4.93
CA MET A 558 -19.64 -6.45 4.72
C MET A 558 -21.01 -7.14 4.70
N PRO A 559 -21.23 -8.16 3.83
CA PRO A 559 -22.46 -8.93 3.82
C PRO A 559 -22.76 -9.61 5.18
N LYS A 560 -24.04 -9.93 5.40
CA LYS A 560 -24.46 -10.72 6.57
C LYS A 560 -23.99 -12.16 6.42
N LEU A 561 -22.83 -12.43 7.02
CA LEU A 561 -22.21 -13.76 7.09
C LEU A 561 -22.16 -14.28 8.53
N ASP A 562 -22.21 -15.60 8.67
CA ASP A 562 -21.92 -16.32 9.92
C ASP A 562 -20.43 -16.62 10.08
N GLY A 563 -20.02 -16.96 11.30
CA GLY A 563 -18.64 -17.28 11.65
C GLY A 563 -17.98 -16.19 12.50
N THR A 564 -16.65 -16.20 12.53
CA THR A 564 -15.82 -15.23 13.26
C THR A 564 -15.00 -14.37 12.30
N LEU A 565 -14.46 -13.25 12.79
CA LEU A 565 -13.60 -12.37 11.99
C LEU A 565 -12.35 -13.11 11.47
N GLY A 566 -11.67 -13.86 12.33
CA GLY A 566 -10.52 -14.68 11.97
C GLY A 566 -10.86 -15.81 11.00
N GLY A 567 -12.02 -16.44 11.16
CA GLY A 567 -12.51 -17.43 10.20
C GLY A 567 -12.76 -16.83 8.81
N LEU A 568 -13.35 -15.63 8.76
CA LEU A 568 -13.57 -14.89 7.51
C LEU A 568 -12.25 -14.55 6.81
N ILE A 569 -11.25 -14.06 7.55
CA ILE A 569 -9.92 -13.74 7.01
C ILE A 569 -9.21 -15.02 6.56
N ALA A 570 -9.04 -16.00 7.45
CA ALA A 570 -8.27 -17.21 7.18
C ALA A 570 -8.85 -18.02 6.00
N THR A 571 -10.17 -18.04 5.82
CA THR A 571 -10.81 -18.79 4.74
C THR A 571 -11.10 -17.97 3.49
N LYS A 572 -10.86 -16.65 3.53
CA LYS A 572 -11.28 -15.71 2.48
C LYS A 572 -12.74 -15.95 2.04
N ALA A 573 -13.63 -16.23 2.99
CA ALA A 573 -15.03 -16.58 2.69
C ALA A 573 -15.81 -15.46 1.97
N TRP A 574 -15.29 -14.23 2.00
CA TRP A 574 -15.70 -13.12 1.17
C TRP A 574 -14.46 -12.34 0.73
N ALA A 575 -14.24 -12.22 -0.58
CA ALA A 575 -13.03 -11.61 -1.15
C ALA A 575 -12.79 -10.17 -0.66
N GLY A 576 -13.86 -9.41 -0.41
CA GLY A 576 -13.76 -8.01 0.03
C GLY A 576 -13.16 -7.81 1.42
N ILE A 577 -12.96 -8.86 2.22
CA ILE A 577 -12.31 -8.73 3.54
C ILE A 577 -10.90 -8.16 3.43
N ARG A 578 -10.20 -8.46 2.32
CA ARG A 578 -8.85 -7.95 2.04
C ARG A 578 -8.79 -6.43 1.96
N ASP A 579 -9.85 -5.80 1.46
CA ASP A 579 -9.93 -4.35 1.22
C ASP A 579 -10.28 -3.60 2.53
N LEU A 580 -10.79 -4.31 3.54
CA LEU A 580 -11.13 -3.74 4.85
C LEU A 580 -10.01 -3.88 5.86
N LEU A 581 -9.04 -4.76 5.61
CA LEU A 581 -8.02 -5.12 6.58
C LEU A 581 -6.88 -4.09 6.59
N LEU A 582 -6.63 -3.49 7.76
CA LEU A 582 -5.58 -2.49 7.94
C LEU A 582 -4.40 -3.00 8.78
N GLY A 583 -4.65 -3.96 9.67
CA GLY A 583 -3.62 -4.51 10.54
C GLY A 583 -4.00 -5.86 11.15
N LEU A 584 -2.99 -6.64 11.54
CA LEU A 584 -3.13 -7.93 12.21
C LEU A 584 -2.13 -8.04 13.35
N GLU A 585 -2.55 -8.68 14.44
CA GLU A 585 -1.61 -9.31 15.37
C GLU A 585 -1.61 -10.81 15.12
N LEU A 586 -0.45 -11.36 14.77
CA LEU A 586 -0.25 -12.74 14.34
C LEU A 586 0.68 -13.46 15.32
N ALA A 587 0.27 -14.60 15.84
CA ALA A 587 1.17 -15.53 16.53
C ALA A 587 1.67 -16.59 15.54
N LEU A 588 2.98 -16.67 15.38
CA LEU A 588 3.66 -17.73 14.63
C LEU A 588 3.61 -19.05 15.43
N PRO A 589 3.87 -20.20 14.77
CA PRO A 589 3.79 -21.52 15.42
C PRO A 589 4.66 -21.68 16.67
N ASP A 590 5.81 -20.98 16.72
CA ASP A 590 6.74 -20.94 17.84
C ASP A 590 6.29 -20.00 18.97
N GLY A 591 5.15 -19.33 18.82
CA GLY A 591 4.61 -18.33 19.74
C GLY A 591 5.28 -16.95 19.64
N THR A 592 6.12 -16.72 18.63
CA THR A 592 6.58 -15.36 18.27
C THR A 592 5.39 -14.54 17.79
N VAL A 593 5.25 -13.31 18.26
CA VAL A 593 4.13 -12.43 17.87
C VAL A 593 4.63 -11.35 16.93
N CYS A 594 3.93 -11.17 15.81
CA CYS A 594 4.19 -10.16 14.79
C CYS A 594 2.98 -9.23 14.66
N ARG A 595 3.21 -7.92 14.56
CA ARG A 595 2.21 -6.88 14.28
C ARG A 595 2.39 -6.38 12.85
N LEU A 596 1.42 -6.70 12.02
CA LEU A 596 1.43 -6.38 10.59
C LEU A 596 0.45 -5.23 10.34
N GLY A 597 0.80 -4.29 9.45
CA GLY A 597 -0.02 -3.13 9.15
C GLY A 597 -0.16 -2.15 10.33
N GLY A 598 -1.32 -1.51 10.48
CA GLY A 598 -1.55 -0.52 11.53
C GLY A 598 -2.95 0.08 11.53
N LYS A 599 -3.09 1.26 12.16
CA LYS A 599 -4.36 2.03 12.22
C LYS A 599 -4.44 3.15 11.18
N SER A 600 -3.32 3.51 10.57
CA SER A 600 -3.31 4.42 9.42
C SER A 600 -4.04 3.76 8.27
N VAL A 601 -4.96 4.51 7.64
CA VAL A 601 -5.74 4.02 6.49
C VAL A 601 -4.82 3.77 5.29
N LYS A 602 -3.77 4.57 5.19
CA LYS A 602 -2.74 4.51 4.17
C LYS A 602 -1.43 4.01 4.79
N ASN A 603 -0.96 2.86 4.33
CA ASN A 603 0.31 2.28 4.75
C ASN A 603 0.87 1.39 3.64
N VAL A 604 2.09 1.73 3.20
CA VAL A 604 2.84 0.97 2.19
C VAL A 604 4.23 0.57 2.68
N ALA A 605 4.45 0.61 3.99
CA ALA A 605 5.74 0.26 4.58
C ALA A 605 5.91 -1.26 4.69
N GLY A 606 6.84 -1.82 3.93
CA GLY A 606 7.14 -3.25 3.94
C GLY A 606 6.22 -4.07 3.02
N TYR A 607 6.32 -5.40 3.11
CA TYR A 607 5.44 -6.29 2.36
C TYR A 607 4.04 -6.34 2.96
N ASP A 608 3.01 -6.42 2.12
CA ASP A 608 1.63 -6.56 2.55
C ASP A 608 1.34 -8.00 3.04
N LEU A 609 1.89 -8.32 4.21
CA LEU A 609 1.62 -9.59 4.87
C LEU A 609 0.21 -9.62 5.46
N THR A 610 -0.42 -8.46 5.71
CA THR A 610 -1.81 -8.40 6.18
C THR A 610 -2.77 -9.06 5.19
N ARG A 611 -2.73 -8.66 3.92
CA ARG A 611 -3.57 -9.27 2.88
C ARG A 611 -3.14 -10.68 2.55
N LEU A 612 -1.84 -11.00 2.58
CA LEU A 612 -1.34 -12.36 2.36
C LEU A 612 -2.03 -13.39 3.27
N LEU A 613 -2.36 -13.02 4.51
CA LEU A 613 -3.04 -13.90 5.46
C LEU A 613 -4.49 -14.25 5.07
N CYS A 614 -5.13 -13.49 4.16
CA CYS A 614 -6.44 -13.80 3.62
C CYS A 614 -6.40 -15.08 2.76
N GLY A 615 -7.07 -16.14 3.19
CA GLY A 615 -7.04 -17.44 2.51
C GLY A 615 -5.85 -18.33 2.90
N SER A 616 -5.07 -17.93 3.92
CA SER A 616 -3.97 -18.75 4.48
C SER A 616 -4.44 -19.99 5.23
N LEU A 617 -5.74 -20.08 5.51
CA LEU A 617 -6.41 -21.15 6.23
C LEU A 617 -5.78 -21.42 7.60
N GLY A 618 -5.18 -20.41 8.24
CA GLY A 618 -4.52 -20.54 9.55
C GLY A 618 -3.18 -21.29 9.51
N ALA A 619 -2.67 -21.62 8.32
CA ALA A 619 -1.40 -22.34 8.19
C ALA A 619 -0.18 -21.43 8.34
N TYR A 620 -0.31 -20.12 8.10
CA TYR A 620 0.82 -19.19 8.24
C TYR A 620 0.96 -18.63 9.66
N GLY A 621 -0.01 -18.92 10.53
CA GLY A 621 -0.02 -18.41 11.90
C GLY A 621 -1.45 -18.29 12.42
N VAL A 622 -1.55 -18.01 13.71
CA VAL A 622 -2.82 -17.78 14.40
C VAL A 622 -3.07 -16.28 14.50
N ILE A 623 -4.15 -15.82 13.88
CA ILE A 623 -4.58 -14.42 13.99
C ILE A 623 -5.14 -14.20 15.39
N LEU A 624 -4.51 -13.33 16.18
CA LEU A 624 -4.95 -12.98 17.52
C LEU A 624 -6.00 -11.87 17.47
N SER A 625 -5.71 -10.81 16.71
CA SER A 625 -6.61 -9.68 16.49
C SER A 625 -6.45 -9.09 15.09
N ALA A 626 -7.48 -8.38 14.62
CA ALA A 626 -7.50 -7.72 13.33
C ALA A 626 -8.07 -6.30 13.45
N THR A 627 -7.41 -5.34 12.80
CA THR A 627 -7.86 -3.96 12.65
C THR A 627 -8.52 -3.79 11.30
N ILE A 628 -9.76 -3.32 11.30
CA ILE A 628 -10.58 -3.15 10.09
C ILE A 628 -11.04 -1.71 9.92
N ARG A 629 -11.18 -1.30 8.66
CA ARG A 629 -11.83 -0.05 8.25
C ARG A 629 -13.34 -0.13 8.50
N LEU A 630 -13.90 0.96 8.99
CA LEU A 630 -15.32 1.14 9.27
C LEU A 630 -15.95 2.20 8.36
N CYS A 631 -17.27 2.26 8.38
CA CYS A 631 -18.06 3.39 7.88
C CYS A 631 -19.17 3.73 8.90
N PRO A 632 -19.78 4.91 8.82
CA PRO A 632 -20.94 5.24 9.65
C PRO A 632 -22.15 4.35 9.32
N ALA A 633 -22.99 4.08 10.32
CA ALA A 633 -24.18 3.27 10.13
C ALA A 633 -25.15 3.87 9.10
N GLY A 634 -25.70 3.03 8.21
CA GLY A 634 -26.64 3.47 7.18
C GLY A 634 -26.01 4.16 5.97
N THR A 635 -24.69 4.38 5.98
CA THR A 635 -23.92 4.95 4.85
C THR A 635 -23.34 3.88 3.94
N GLY A 636 -23.54 2.58 4.22
CA GLY A 636 -23.09 1.44 3.40
C GLY A 636 -23.57 1.43 1.94
N ARG A 637 -24.25 2.49 1.48
CA ARG A 637 -24.53 2.82 0.07
C ARG A 637 -23.42 3.64 -0.62
N HIS A 638 -22.44 4.17 0.12
CA HIS A 638 -21.38 5.07 -0.36
C HIS A 638 -19.96 4.46 -0.37
N SER A 639 -19.81 3.19 -0.01
CA SER A 639 -18.56 2.44 -0.17
C SER A 639 -18.24 2.25 -1.66
N PRO A 640 -16.98 2.28 -2.12
CA PRO A 640 -16.62 1.86 -3.48
C PRO A 640 -17.15 0.46 -3.82
N GLN A 641 -17.34 -0.39 -2.82
CA GLN A 641 -17.89 -1.74 -2.95
C GLN A 641 -19.43 -1.77 -2.99
N SER A 642 -20.11 -0.66 -2.69
CA SER A 642 -21.57 -0.55 -2.78
C SER A 642 -22.06 0.00 -4.12
N VAL A 643 -21.17 0.11 -5.12
CA VAL A 643 -21.60 0.22 -6.53
C VAL A 643 -22.42 -1.06 -6.85
N PRO A 644 -23.72 -0.95 -7.17
CA PRO A 644 -24.53 -2.09 -7.57
C PRO A 644 -23.90 -2.71 -8.83
N GLY A 645 -23.23 -3.86 -8.66
CA GLY A 645 -22.40 -4.50 -9.69
C GLY A 645 -21.19 -5.26 -9.15
N ALA A 646 -20.74 -5.00 -7.92
CA ALA A 646 -19.66 -5.76 -7.25
C ALA A 646 -20.12 -7.12 -6.66
N LEU A 647 -21.42 -7.44 -6.74
CA LEU A 647 -21.88 -8.82 -6.70
C LEU A 647 -21.55 -9.43 -8.06
N ARG A 648 -20.71 -10.48 -8.07
CA ARG A 648 -20.36 -11.30 -9.25
C ARG A 648 -21.40 -11.14 -10.36
N PRO A 649 -21.08 -10.57 -11.54
CA PRO A 649 -21.94 -10.78 -12.69
C PRO A 649 -22.00 -12.29 -12.91
N ALA A 650 -23.21 -12.83 -13.01
CA ALA A 650 -23.45 -14.18 -13.50
C ALA A 650 -23.11 -14.19 -15.00
N GLY A 651 -21.82 -14.14 -15.32
CA GLY A 651 -21.31 -13.99 -16.67
C GLY A 651 -19.85 -14.41 -16.71
N LYS A 652 -19.51 -15.32 -17.62
CA LYS A 652 -18.17 -15.90 -17.76
C LYS A 652 -17.20 -14.80 -18.16
N SER A 653 -16.32 -14.37 -17.26
CA SER A 653 -15.04 -13.72 -17.63
C SER A 653 -14.30 -14.61 -18.64
N PRO A 654 -13.41 -14.08 -19.50
CA PRO A 654 -12.56 -14.90 -20.36
C PRO A 654 -11.86 -15.95 -19.51
N ARG A 655 -12.22 -17.22 -19.72
CA ARG A 655 -11.77 -18.35 -18.89
C ARG A 655 -10.35 -18.73 -19.29
N PHE A 656 -9.41 -18.63 -18.35
CA PHE A 656 -8.31 -19.59 -18.27
C PHE A 656 -8.86 -20.91 -17.67
N PRO A 657 -8.39 -22.08 -18.11
CA PRO A 657 -9.09 -23.35 -17.94
C PRO A 657 -9.25 -23.74 -16.46
N HIS A 658 -10.51 -23.88 -16.03
CA HIS A 658 -10.88 -24.30 -14.68
C HIS A 658 -10.63 -25.79 -14.45
N ALA A 659 -10.03 -26.13 -13.31
CA ALA A 659 -10.21 -27.41 -12.65
C ALA A 659 -11.34 -27.32 -11.61
N GLU A 660 -12.17 -28.36 -11.53
CA GLU A 660 -13.41 -28.41 -10.77
C GLU A 660 -13.22 -28.58 -9.24
N SER A 661 -14.01 -27.80 -8.48
CA SER A 661 -14.61 -28.07 -7.16
C SER A 661 -14.15 -29.32 -6.36
N ARG A 662 -13.36 -29.10 -5.29
CA ARG A 662 -13.32 -29.94 -4.07
C ARG A 662 -13.11 -29.11 -2.81
N ALA A 663 -14.15 -28.93 -1.99
CA ALA A 663 -14.22 -28.47 -0.58
C ALA A 663 -13.50 -27.18 -0.10
N THR A 664 -12.41 -26.73 -0.72
CA THR A 664 -11.96 -25.33 -0.82
C THR A 664 -11.33 -25.03 -2.19
N GLY A 665 -11.09 -26.06 -3.02
CA GLY A 665 -10.49 -25.95 -4.36
C GLY A 665 -9.02 -25.52 -4.36
N PHE A 666 -8.44 -25.23 -3.18
CA PHE A 666 -7.08 -24.73 -3.07
C PHE A 666 -6.07 -25.87 -3.08
N VAL A 667 -5.20 -25.85 -4.09
CA VAL A 667 -4.02 -26.71 -4.18
C VAL A 667 -2.79 -25.81 -4.14
N PRO A 668 -1.96 -25.86 -3.09
CA PRO A 668 -0.78 -25.01 -3.00
C PRO A 668 0.22 -25.31 -4.13
N SER A 669 0.63 -24.27 -4.83
CA SER A 669 1.79 -24.30 -5.73
C SER A 669 3.11 -24.21 -4.97
N ASP A 670 4.24 -24.24 -5.67
CA ASP A 670 5.57 -24.17 -5.04
C ASP A 670 5.77 -22.90 -4.22
N ILE A 671 5.39 -21.73 -4.75
CA ILE A 671 5.48 -20.46 -4.01
C ILE A 671 4.69 -20.49 -2.69
N HIS A 672 3.53 -21.14 -2.68
CA HIS A 672 2.72 -21.30 -1.48
C HIS A 672 3.41 -22.16 -0.42
N ARG A 673 4.11 -23.23 -0.84
CA ARG A 673 4.90 -24.09 0.07
C ARG A 673 6.15 -23.39 0.58
N ARG A 674 6.83 -22.61 -0.26
CA ARG A 674 7.98 -21.77 0.13
C ARG A 674 7.57 -20.73 1.17
N LEU A 675 6.44 -20.05 0.94
CA LEU A 675 5.84 -19.14 1.93
C LEU A 675 5.41 -19.87 3.20
N LYS A 676 4.77 -21.03 3.10
CA LYS A 676 4.44 -21.84 4.27
C LYS A 676 5.68 -22.10 5.14
N LYS A 677 6.78 -22.54 4.54
CA LYS A 677 8.05 -22.74 5.24
C LYS A 677 8.61 -21.44 5.82
N ALA A 678 8.40 -20.32 5.13
CA ALA A 678 8.78 -19.00 5.60
C ALA A 678 8.04 -18.59 6.88
N PHE A 679 6.81 -19.03 7.11
CA PHE A 679 6.04 -18.73 8.33
C PHE A 679 6.15 -19.83 9.39
N ASP A 680 6.18 -21.09 8.95
CA ASP A 680 6.12 -22.29 9.77
C ASP A 680 7.10 -23.38 9.25
N PRO A 681 8.38 -23.28 9.60
CA PRO A 681 9.45 -24.14 9.07
C PRO A 681 9.24 -25.63 9.41
N GLU A 682 8.65 -25.90 10.58
CA GLU A 682 8.39 -27.24 11.10
C GLU A 682 7.01 -27.78 10.67
N ASN A 683 6.27 -27.01 9.87
CA ASN A 683 4.93 -27.36 9.38
C ASN A 683 3.98 -27.80 10.52
N LEU A 684 3.92 -27.02 11.61
CA LEU A 684 3.12 -27.33 12.79
C LEU A 684 1.65 -26.94 12.65
N LEU A 685 1.32 -25.84 11.99
CA LEU A 685 -0.06 -25.34 11.87
C LEU A 685 -0.72 -25.80 10.58
N ASN A 686 -1.84 -26.51 10.71
CA ASN A 686 -2.61 -27.06 9.59
C ASN A 686 -1.74 -27.79 8.54
N PRO A 687 -0.94 -28.79 8.97
CA PRO A 687 0.12 -29.41 8.15
C PRO A 687 -0.36 -30.02 6.84
N TRP A 688 -1.60 -30.50 6.80
CA TRP A 688 -2.17 -31.19 5.63
C TRP A 688 -2.50 -30.25 4.47
N ILE A 689 -2.52 -28.93 4.68
CA ILE A 689 -2.89 -27.98 3.62
C ILE A 689 -1.75 -27.81 2.62
N TYR A 690 -0.50 -27.81 3.09
CA TYR A 690 0.71 -27.52 2.28
C TYR A 690 1.70 -28.69 2.23
N GLY A 691 1.34 -29.82 2.85
CA GLY A 691 2.16 -31.04 2.94
C GLY A 691 2.20 -31.87 1.67
#